data_AF-A0A8X8WWA2-F1
#
_entry.id   AF-A0A8X8WWA2-F1
#
_cell.length_a   1.000
_cell.length_b   1.000
_cell.length_c   1.000
_cell.angle_alpha   90.00
_cell.angle_beta   90.00
_cell.angle_gamma   90.00
#
_symmetry.space_group_name_H-M   'P 1'
#
loop_
_entity.id
_entity.type
_entity.pdbx_description
1 polymer ?
#
loop_
_entity_poly.entity_id
_entity_poly.type
_entity_poly.pdbx_seq_one_letter_code
_entity_poly.pdbx_strand_id
1 'polypeptide(L)'
;MLQDAGLVGSAAVQRRRDHAVTVRKERREALMRTKRLCRVGVSSDDADVPVDADMATDEEPSVLEDQTVKSIEELNLAIAYQGKRIMQKRVNALRELRRLLSKSEYPPVEAALKAGAMPTLVQCLSFGSPDEQLLETAWCLTNIAAGKPEETKALLPALPLLIAHMGEKSSLPVAEQCAWALGNVAGEGEELRDVLLSQGALQPLARMMLPNKGSTVRTAAWALSNLIKGHAKAATELIRLDGVLDAILRHLKRGDEELATEVAWVVVYLTALSNVATSMLAKSDLLQILVGRLASSNSLELLIPVLRSLGNLVAGDSYVTDNVLVAGNEITVRVIQVMIKCLSSEHRVLKKESAWALSNVAAGSVEHKKLIHSSGAVSILIRLLSTSPFDIRKEVAYVLGNLCVAPSESGRPVLIVDHLVSLVGGGCLSGFTDLVRSADIEAARLGLQFLELVLRGMPNGEGPKLVEAEDGIEAMERFQFHENEELRSMANQLVDKYFGEEPPLSSPEPLLNSHTSKRARNDQKLVIIVSPTSKRNKLLRNVMLTRLASTLRLVAQPLVWVVVEPNPPDPEVSQILRKTGIMYRHVVSDEDFIDEDAEIDHQRNLALSHIEHHRLSGVVHFAGLSNVYDLSFFQEIRAIEAFGAWPVAKMVANSRKVMMEGRVCDSWKCHFNNIHISSFAFNSTILWDPERWGRRTFPTQDAPQNSLNYVRKEVVEEESTLKDIPTQGCCKVLLWELHIPKML
;
A
#
# COMPACT_ATOMS: atom_id res chain seq x y z
N MET A 1 -19.36 24.91 0.75
CA MET A 1 -18.01 25.33 1.19
C MET A 1 -17.18 24.07 1.35
N LEU A 2 -16.39 23.74 0.34
CA LEU A 2 -15.25 22.82 0.42
C LEU A 2 -14.02 23.71 0.23
N GLN A 3 -13.73 24.55 1.23
CA GLN A 3 -12.67 25.56 1.14
C GLN A 3 -11.26 24.96 1.32
N ASP A 4 -11.15 23.71 1.81
CA ASP A 4 -9.87 23.03 2.00
C ASP A 4 -9.54 21.96 0.95
N ALA A 5 -10.37 21.84 -0.10
CA ALA A 5 -10.10 20.94 -1.22
C ALA A 5 -9.21 21.60 -2.27
N GLY A 6 -8.02 22.07 -1.87
CA GLY A 6 -6.92 22.22 -2.82
C GLY A 6 -6.69 20.84 -3.44
N LEU A 7 -7.17 20.64 -4.67
CA LEU A 7 -7.13 19.35 -5.36
C LEU A 7 -5.68 18.86 -5.39
N VAL A 8 -5.36 17.92 -4.50
CA VAL A 8 -4.31 16.89 -4.63
C VAL A 8 -2.84 17.39 -4.72
N GLY A 9 -2.58 18.68 -4.95
CA GLY A 9 -1.33 19.13 -5.54
C GLY A 9 -0.10 19.20 -4.62
N SER A 10 -0.22 19.44 -3.32
CA SER A 10 0.97 19.61 -2.46
C SER A 10 1.20 18.42 -1.53
N ALA A 11 0.21 18.06 -0.70
CA ALA A 11 0.35 16.96 0.25
C ALA A 11 0.38 15.57 -0.42
N ALA A 12 -0.32 15.37 -1.53
CA ALA A 12 -0.23 14.10 -2.26
C ALA A 12 1.05 14.02 -3.10
N VAL A 13 1.53 15.13 -3.66
CA VAL A 13 2.85 15.21 -4.32
C VAL A 13 3.98 14.95 -3.34
N GLN A 14 3.93 15.52 -2.13
CA GLN A 14 4.91 15.27 -1.07
C GLN A 14 4.87 13.82 -0.56
N ARG A 15 3.68 13.29 -0.23
CA ARG A 15 3.51 11.86 0.16
C ARG A 15 3.97 10.90 -0.95
N ARG A 16 3.87 11.30 -2.23
CA ARG A 16 4.34 10.52 -3.39
C ARG A 16 5.85 10.63 -3.62
N ARG A 17 6.47 11.78 -3.34
CA ARG A 17 7.94 11.90 -3.23
C ARG A 17 8.48 10.95 -2.16
N ASP A 18 7.79 10.84 -1.02
CA ASP A 18 8.18 9.92 0.05
C ASP A 18 8.02 8.44 -0.36
N HIS A 19 6.95 8.09 -1.10
CA HIS A 19 6.79 6.76 -1.71
C HIS A 19 7.79 6.45 -2.84
N ALA A 20 8.41 7.47 -3.45
CA ALA A 20 9.41 7.25 -4.51
C ALA A 20 10.73 6.66 -3.95
N VAL A 21 11.00 6.84 -2.65
CA VAL A 21 12.20 6.32 -1.95
C VAL A 21 12.18 4.79 -1.83
N THR A 22 11.00 4.15 -1.86
CA THR A 22 10.83 2.72 -1.56
C THR A 22 10.90 1.78 -2.78
N VAL A 23 10.97 2.31 -4.01
CA VAL A 23 10.75 1.54 -5.26
C VAL A 23 11.80 0.45 -5.58
N ARG A 24 12.86 0.31 -4.78
CA ARG A 24 13.90 -0.72 -5.04
C ARG A 24 13.67 -2.07 -4.35
N LYS A 25 12.61 -2.27 -3.55
CA LYS A 25 12.63 -3.34 -2.54
C LYS A 25 12.04 -4.71 -2.94
N GLU A 26 11.02 -4.84 -3.78
CA GLU A 26 10.18 -6.07 -3.69
C GLU A 26 10.21 -7.08 -4.85
N ARG A 27 11.03 -6.90 -5.90
CA ARG A 27 11.13 -7.92 -6.98
C ARG A 27 12.53 -8.23 -7.51
N ARG A 28 13.56 -7.65 -6.89
CA ARG A 28 14.92 -7.60 -7.47
C ARG A 28 15.99 -8.23 -6.59
N GLU A 29 15.68 -8.90 -5.48
CA GLU A 29 16.69 -9.41 -4.54
C GLU A 29 17.65 -10.43 -5.17
N ALA A 30 17.16 -11.35 -5.99
CA ALA A 30 18.01 -12.31 -6.72
C ALA A 30 18.88 -11.61 -7.79
N LEU A 31 18.28 -10.74 -8.62
CA LEU A 31 19.00 -9.99 -9.66
C LEU A 31 19.99 -8.96 -9.06
N MET A 32 19.69 -8.42 -7.88
CA MET A 32 20.55 -7.50 -7.13
C MET A 32 21.70 -8.24 -6.47
N ARG A 33 21.52 -9.46 -5.94
CA ARG A 33 22.63 -10.29 -5.43
C ARG A 33 23.68 -10.54 -6.51
N THR A 34 23.26 -10.87 -7.73
CA THR A 34 24.18 -11.04 -8.86
C THR A 34 24.94 -9.75 -9.19
N LYS A 35 24.29 -8.58 -9.08
CA LYS A 35 24.96 -7.27 -9.25
C LYS A 35 25.86 -6.89 -8.05
N ARG A 36 25.61 -7.42 -6.86
CA ARG A 36 26.41 -7.17 -5.63
C ARG A 36 27.69 -8.00 -5.60
N LEU A 37 27.66 -9.23 -6.11
CA LEU A 37 28.81 -10.13 -6.20
C LEU A 37 29.77 -9.71 -7.32
N CYS A 38 31.06 -9.68 -7.01
CA CYS A 38 32.08 -9.40 -8.00
C CYS A 38 32.64 -10.74 -8.52
N ARG A 39 32.17 -11.17 -9.71
CA ARG A 39 32.60 -12.42 -10.37
C ARG A 39 33.72 -12.15 -11.36
N VAL A 40 34.56 -13.16 -11.62
CA VAL A 40 35.63 -13.08 -12.63
C VAL A 40 34.97 -13.01 -14.01
N GLY A 41 34.98 -11.84 -14.66
CA GLY A 41 34.53 -11.68 -16.06
C GLY A 41 33.57 -10.53 -16.39
N VAL A 42 33.64 -9.36 -15.76
CA VAL A 42 32.93 -8.15 -16.25
C VAL A 42 33.83 -6.90 -16.22
N SER A 43 35.03 -7.03 -16.78
CA SER A 43 35.82 -5.90 -17.25
C SER A 43 36.02 -6.10 -18.75
N SER A 44 35.19 -5.44 -19.55
CA SER A 44 35.48 -5.22 -20.97
C SER A 44 36.75 -4.37 -21.04
N ASP A 45 37.91 -5.00 -21.31
CA ASP A 45 38.98 -4.47 -22.17
C ASP A 45 40.32 -5.21 -22.10
N ASP A 46 40.50 -6.25 -21.27
CA ASP A 46 41.73 -7.06 -21.35
C ASP A 46 41.54 -8.29 -22.25
N ALA A 47 41.97 -8.12 -23.51
CA ALA A 47 42.33 -9.24 -24.37
C ALA A 47 43.54 -9.98 -23.78
N ASP A 48 43.53 -11.31 -23.87
CA ASP A 48 44.58 -12.27 -23.46
C ASP A 48 44.54 -12.84 -22.03
N VAL A 49 43.37 -13.33 -21.59
CA VAL A 49 43.28 -14.41 -20.59
C VAL A 49 42.38 -15.53 -21.14
N PRO A 50 42.81 -16.81 -21.14
CA PRO A 50 42.02 -17.88 -21.73
C PRO A 50 40.67 -18.00 -21.04
N VAL A 51 39.62 -18.03 -21.87
CA VAL A 51 38.21 -18.15 -21.49
C VAL A 51 37.96 -19.58 -21.01
N ASP A 52 38.19 -19.85 -19.72
CA ASP A 52 37.45 -20.91 -19.03
C ASP A 52 36.19 -20.28 -18.46
N ALA A 53 35.09 -20.54 -19.16
CA ALA A 53 33.74 -20.25 -18.72
C ALA A 53 33.42 -21.11 -17.49
N ASP A 54 33.81 -20.66 -16.30
CA ASP A 54 33.45 -21.29 -15.04
C ASP A 54 31.99 -20.93 -14.71
N MET A 55 31.08 -21.64 -15.38
CA MET A 55 29.69 -21.78 -14.96
C MET A 55 29.70 -22.23 -13.49
N ALA A 56 28.91 -21.59 -12.63
CA ALA A 56 28.79 -21.95 -11.21
C ALA A 56 28.67 -23.49 -11.09
N THR A 57 29.70 -24.12 -10.57
CA THR A 57 29.72 -25.56 -10.35
C THR A 57 28.96 -25.83 -9.07
N ASP A 58 27.97 -26.71 -9.13
CA ASP A 58 27.22 -27.24 -7.97
C ASP A 58 28.15 -28.14 -7.13
N GLU A 59 29.18 -27.56 -6.51
CA GLU A 59 29.92 -28.22 -5.42
C GLU A 59 29.07 -28.23 -4.16
N GLU A 60 29.10 -29.34 -3.42
CA GLU A 60 28.38 -29.45 -2.14
C GLU A 60 28.77 -28.30 -1.19
N PRO A 61 27.79 -27.58 -0.60
CA PRO A 61 28.06 -26.42 0.26
C PRO A 61 29.08 -26.67 1.38
N SER A 62 29.08 -27.87 1.96
CA SER A 62 30.03 -28.25 3.02
C SER A 62 31.47 -28.32 2.54
N VAL A 63 31.71 -28.77 1.29
CA VAL A 63 33.06 -28.84 0.71
C VAL A 63 33.61 -27.44 0.45
N LEU A 64 32.76 -26.53 -0.02
CA LEU A 64 33.13 -25.12 -0.23
C LEU A 64 33.45 -24.40 1.08
N GLU A 65 32.71 -24.69 2.16
CA GLU A 65 32.98 -24.17 3.50
C GLU A 65 34.36 -24.62 4.00
N ASP A 66 34.64 -25.93 3.94
CA ASP A 66 35.93 -26.50 4.38
C ASP A 66 37.12 -25.94 3.58
N GLN A 67 36.98 -25.82 2.26
CA GLN A 67 37.99 -25.19 1.40
C GLN A 67 38.24 -23.73 1.79
N THR A 68 37.19 -23.00 2.16
CA THR A 68 37.28 -21.58 2.53
C THR A 68 37.99 -21.39 3.86
N VAL A 69 37.66 -22.22 4.86
CA VAL A 69 38.36 -22.22 6.15
C VAL A 69 39.85 -22.48 5.94
N LYS A 70 40.19 -23.51 5.17
CA LYS A 70 41.59 -23.84 4.85
C LYS A 70 42.32 -22.72 4.12
N SER A 71 41.65 -22.05 3.17
CA SER A 71 42.23 -20.92 2.44
C SER A 71 42.60 -19.76 3.38
N ILE A 72 41.83 -19.52 4.44
CA ILE A 72 42.10 -18.48 5.44
C ILE A 72 43.27 -18.87 6.34
N GLU A 73 43.37 -20.14 6.74
CA GLU A 73 44.54 -20.65 7.46
C GLU A 73 45.81 -20.46 6.63
N GLU A 74 45.77 -20.80 5.34
CA GLU A 74 46.87 -20.59 4.41
C GLU A 74 47.22 -19.11 4.23
N LEU A 75 46.22 -18.22 4.19
CA LEU A 75 46.43 -16.77 4.16
C LEU A 75 47.12 -16.26 5.42
N ASN A 76 46.70 -16.71 6.61
CA ASN A 76 47.34 -16.37 7.88
C ASN A 76 48.80 -16.82 7.92
N LEU A 77 49.10 -18.03 7.43
CA LEU A 77 50.47 -18.52 7.29
C LEU A 77 51.29 -17.69 6.28
N ALA A 78 50.69 -17.29 5.16
CA ALA A 78 51.34 -16.43 4.17
C ALA A 78 51.67 -15.02 4.71
N ILE A 79 50.86 -14.51 5.65
CA ILE A 79 51.11 -13.23 6.30
C ILE A 79 52.26 -13.33 7.31
N ALA A 80 52.30 -14.41 8.10
CA ALA A 80 53.36 -14.65 9.09
C ALA A 80 54.73 -15.01 8.46
N TYR A 81 54.75 -15.46 7.20
CA TYR A 81 55.97 -15.89 6.51
C TYR A 81 56.98 -14.75 6.30
N GLN A 82 58.25 -14.96 6.67
CA GLN A 82 59.35 -13.98 6.56
C GLN A 82 60.45 -14.37 5.54
N GLY A 83 60.08 -14.89 4.37
CA GLY A 83 61.07 -15.32 3.36
C GLY A 83 61.01 -14.56 2.03
N LYS A 84 61.92 -14.91 1.10
CA LYS A 84 61.86 -14.46 -0.29
C LYS A 84 60.51 -14.86 -0.90
N ARG A 85 59.91 -13.97 -1.71
CA ARG A 85 58.55 -14.10 -2.32
C ARG A 85 57.36 -13.98 -1.35
N ILE A 86 57.52 -13.26 -0.23
CA ILE A 86 56.42 -12.97 0.72
C ILE A 86 55.17 -12.39 0.01
N MET A 87 55.39 -11.45 -0.91
CA MET A 87 54.32 -10.80 -1.67
C MET A 87 53.52 -11.78 -2.51
N GLN A 88 54.20 -12.63 -3.28
CA GLN A 88 53.55 -13.61 -4.15
C GLN A 88 52.71 -14.60 -3.35
N LYS A 89 53.20 -15.06 -2.19
CA LYS A 89 52.44 -15.98 -1.33
C LYS A 89 51.16 -15.35 -0.81
N ARG A 90 51.22 -14.10 -0.34
CA ARG A 90 50.04 -13.36 0.16
C ARG A 90 49.02 -13.15 -0.94
N VAL A 91 49.45 -12.66 -2.10
CA VAL A 91 48.56 -12.43 -3.25
C VAL A 91 47.92 -13.74 -3.72
N ASN A 92 48.67 -14.84 -3.83
CA ASN A 92 48.12 -16.12 -4.25
C ASN A 92 47.08 -16.66 -3.25
N ALA A 93 47.32 -16.51 -1.95
CA ALA A 93 46.35 -16.90 -0.93
C ALA A 93 45.08 -16.03 -0.99
N LEU A 94 45.22 -14.71 -1.19
CA LEU A 94 44.09 -13.80 -1.39
C LEU A 94 43.28 -14.14 -2.65
N ARG A 95 43.96 -14.48 -3.75
CA ARG A 95 43.31 -14.92 -5.00
C ARG A 95 42.46 -16.15 -4.81
N GLU A 96 42.97 -17.12 -4.05
CA GLU A 96 42.24 -18.35 -3.76
C GLU A 96 41.03 -18.08 -2.87
N LEU A 97 41.19 -17.28 -1.80
CA LEU A 97 40.07 -16.88 -0.97
C LEU A 97 39.01 -16.13 -1.77
N ARG A 98 39.41 -15.19 -2.63
CA ARG A 98 38.53 -14.47 -3.54
C ARG A 98 37.77 -15.43 -4.46
N ARG A 99 38.45 -16.40 -5.05
CA ARG A 99 37.85 -17.41 -5.95
C ARG A 99 36.74 -18.16 -5.23
N LEU A 100 37.01 -18.66 -4.02
CA LEU A 100 36.02 -19.38 -3.20
C LEU A 100 34.81 -18.50 -2.84
N LEU A 101 35.03 -17.23 -2.50
CA LEU A 101 33.97 -16.26 -2.21
C LEU A 101 33.19 -15.79 -3.47
N SER A 102 33.63 -16.19 -4.67
CA SER A 102 32.99 -15.80 -5.94
C SER A 102 32.30 -16.96 -6.66
N LYS A 103 32.57 -18.21 -6.24
CA LYS A 103 32.25 -19.44 -6.98
C LYS A 103 30.78 -19.82 -6.96
N SER A 104 30.08 -19.50 -5.87
CA SER A 104 28.67 -19.86 -5.64
C SER A 104 27.77 -18.63 -5.63
N GLU A 105 26.49 -18.81 -5.92
CA GLU A 105 25.44 -17.82 -5.64
C GLU A 105 25.28 -17.57 -4.13
N TYR A 106 25.64 -18.57 -3.32
CA TYR A 106 25.68 -18.53 -1.86
C TYR A 106 27.13 -18.81 -1.40
N PRO A 107 28.01 -17.80 -1.44
CA PRO A 107 29.40 -17.97 -1.02
C PRO A 107 29.48 -18.28 0.49
N PRO A 108 30.49 -19.06 0.93
CA PRO A 108 30.68 -19.48 2.33
C PRO A 108 31.23 -18.35 3.22
N VAL A 109 30.56 -17.20 3.23
CA VAL A 109 30.98 -15.98 3.92
C VAL A 109 30.97 -16.18 5.44
N GLU A 110 29.95 -16.84 6.00
CA GLU A 110 29.88 -17.12 7.43
C GLU A 110 31.06 -17.99 7.91
N ALA A 111 31.42 -19.02 7.14
CA ALA A 111 32.59 -19.86 7.43
C ALA A 111 33.88 -19.03 7.37
N ALA A 112 34.01 -18.14 6.38
CA ALA A 112 35.15 -17.26 6.28
C ALA A 112 35.30 -16.32 7.48
N LEU A 113 34.19 -15.72 7.93
CA LEU A 113 34.20 -14.84 9.09
C LEU A 113 34.53 -15.59 10.39
N LYS A 114 34.00 -16.80 10.59
CA LYS A 114 34.32 -17.65 11.74
C LYS A 114 35.78 -18.08 11.78
N ALA A 115 36.40 -18.32 10.62
CA ALA A 115 37.82 -18.64 10.50
C ALA A 115 38.75 -17.41 10.70
N GLY A 116 38.20 -16.23 10.97
CA GLY A 116 38.98 -15.03 11.26
C GLY A 116 39.44 -14.26 10.02
N ALA A 117 38.71 -14.34 8.90
CA ALA A 117 39.05 -13.58 7.69
C ALA A 117 39.16 -12.07 7.90
N MET A 118 38.29 -11.47 8.74
CA MET A 118 38.18 -10.01 8.81
C MET A 118 39.44 -9.31 9.37
N PRO A 119 40.00 -9.70 10.55
CA PRO A 119 41.27 -9.14 11.02
C PRO A 119 42.41 -9.26 10.00
N THR A 120 42.46 -10.40 9.32
CA THR A 120 43.48 -10.73 8.31
C THR A 120 43.36 -9.84 7.07
N LEU A 121 42.15 -9.68 6.54
CA LEU A 121 41.89 -8.80 5.40
C LEU A 121 42.15 -7.32 5.74
N VAL A 122 41.79 -6.87 6.94
CA VAL A 122 42.10 -5.51 7.41
C VAL A 122 43.62 -5.29 7.47
N GLN A 123 44.39 -6.28 7.94
CA GLN A 123 45.85 -6.20 7.91
C GLN A 123 46.39 -6.12 6.47
N CYS A 124 45.83 -6.88 5.54
CA CYS A 124 46.21 -6.84 4.12
C CYS A 124 45.85 -5.53 3.41
N LEU A 125 44.91 -4.74 3.94
CA LEU A 125 44.59 -3.37 3.51
C LEU A 125 45.49 -2.29 4.14
N SER A 126 46.58 -2.65 4.81
CA SER A 126 47.46 -1.63 5.40
C SER A 126 48.10 -0.74 4.34
N PHE A 127 48.20 0.57 4.62
CA PHE A 127 48.91 1.52 3.78
C PHE A 127 50.35 1.07 3.48
N GLY A 128 50.78 1.26 2.23
CA GLY A 128 52.07 0.79 1.74
C GLY A 128 52.07 -0.64 1.21
N SER A 129 50.96 -1.37 1.33
CA SER A 129 50.77 -2.64 0.63
C SER A 129 50.73 -2.42 -0.89
N PRO A 130 51.34 -3.30 -1.70
CA PRO A 130 51.27 -3.23 -3.16
C PRO A 130 49.84 -3.35 -3.69
N ASP A 131 49.57 -2.68 -4.80
CA ASP A 131 48.24 -2.59 -5.41
C ASP A 131 47.62 -3.96 -5.73
N GLU A 132 48.41 -4.94 -6.15
CA GLU A 132 47.92 -6.30 -6.40
C GLU A 132 47.36 -6.94 -5.12
N GLN A 133 48.00 -6.72 -3.97
CA GLN A 133 47.50 -7.19 -2.68
C GLN A 133 46.24 -6.42 -2.27
N LEU A 134 46.25 -5.09 -2.41
CA LEU A 134 45.10 -4.24 -2.07
C LEU A 134 43.87 -4.60 -2.90
N LEU A 135 44.04 -4.85 -4.20
CA LEU A 135 42.97 -5.19 -5.13
C LEU A 135 42.31 -6.52 -4.73
N GLU A 136 43.09 -7.58 -4.55
CA GLU A 136 42.56 -8.91 -4.19
C GLU A 136 41.90 -8.88 -2.80
N THR A 137 42.45 -8.10 -1.87
CA THR A 137 41.87 -7.90 -0.53
C THR A 137 40.53 -7.16 -0.59
N ALA A 138 40.47 -6.04 -1.33
CA ALA A 138 39.24 -5.28 -1.53
C ALA A 138 38.17 -6.12 -2.23
N TRP A 139 38.56 -7.01 -3.14
CA TRP A 139 37.64 -7.92 -3.82
C TRP A 139 37.06 -8.96 -2.86
N CYS A 140 37.88 -9.59 -2.02
CA CYS A 140 37.39 -10.47 -0.95
C CYS A 140 36.35 -9.75 -0.07
N LEU A 141 36.66 -8.53 0.37
CA LEU A 141 35.74 -7.71 1.19
C LEU A 141 34.46 -7.35 0.43
N THR A 142 34.54 -7.07 -0.88
CA THR A 142 33.36 -6.79 -1.71
C THR A 142 32.38 -7.96 -1.71
N ASN A 143 32.89 -9.20 -1.83
CA ASN A 143 32.05 -10.39 -1.84
C ASN A 143 31.50 -10.73 -0.44
N ILE A 144 32.26 -10.48 0.63
CA ILE A 144 31.72 -10.57 2.01
C ILE A 144 30.57 -9.55 2.19
N ALA A 145 30.73 -8.32 1.69
CA ALA A 145 29.70 -7.28 1.77
C ALA A 145 28.45 -7.55 0.91
N ALA A 146 28.52 -8.48 -0.04
CA ALA A 146 27.39 -8.88 -0.87
C ALA A 146 26.46 -9.88 -0.16
N GLY A 147 26.86 -10.36 1.01
CA GLY A 147 26.19 -11.38 1.81
C GLY A 147 24.95 -10.92 2.57
N LYS A 148 24.70 -11.52 3.73
CA LYS A 148 23.62 -11.19 4.68
C LYS A 148 23.93 -9.88 5.44
N PRO A 149 22.91 -9.22 6.04
CA PRO A 149 23.12 -7.99 6.80
C PRO A 149 24.24 -8.08 7.85
N GLU A 150 24.33 -9.22 8.56
CA GLU A 150 25.33 -9.47 9.59
C GLU A 150 26.75 -9.60 9.00
N GLU A 151 26.86 -10.22 7.82
CA GLU A 151 28.11 -10.41 7.09
C GLU A 151 28.63 -9.05 6.55
N THR A 152 27.73 -8.22 6.04
CA THR A 152 28.04 -6.84 5.64
C THR A 152 28.46 -6.00 6.84
N LYS A 153 27.80 -6.16 8.00
CA LYS A 153 28.17 -5.45 9.24
C LYS A 153 29.55 -5.86 9.76
N ALA A 154 30.04 -7.05 9.43
CA ALA A 154 31.39 -7.48 9.79
C ALA A 154 32.49 -6.59 9.15
N LEU A 155 32.19 -5.85 8.08
CA LEU A 155 33.15 -4.95 7.42
C LEU A 155 33.44 -3.65 8.19
N LEU A 156 32.71 -3.34 9.26
CA LEU A 156 32.89 -2.09 10.02
C LEU A 156 34.36 -1.73 10.31
N PRO A 157 35.26 -2.67 10.71
CA PRO A 157 36.67 -2.37 10.95
C PRO A 157 37.47 -2.02 9.68
N ALA A 158 37.02 -2.47 8.51
CA ALA A 158 37.70 -2.25 7.22
C ALA A 158 37.29 -0.93 6.54
N LEU A 159 36.11 -0.36 6.88
CA LEU A 159 35.55 0.81 6.20
C LEU A 159 36.50 2.02 6.14
N PRO A 160 37.21 2.41 7.21
CA PRO A 160 38.12 3.56 7.14
C PRO A 160 39.26 3.35 6.13
N LEU A 161 39.78 2.13 6.02
CA LEU A 161 40.84 1.79 5.06
C LEU A 161 40.31 1.77 3.63
N LEU A 162 39.13 1.17 3.40
CA LEU A 162 38.47 1.16 2.10
C LEU A 162 38.21 2.59 1.61
N ILE A 163 37.74 3.49 2.49
CA ILE A 163 37.51 4.90 2.15
C ILE A 163 38.84 5.58 1.77
N ALA A 164 39.89 5.33 2.54
CA ALA A 164 41.17 5.99 2.32
C ALA A 164 41.87 5.49 1.04
N HIS A 165 41.64 4.24 0.63
CA HIS A 165 42.14 3.65 -0.63
C HIS A 165 41.37 4.09 -1.89
N MET A 166 40.28 4.85 -1.76
CA MET A 166 39.68 5.56 -2.91
C MET A 166 40.40 6.89 -3.23
N GLY A 167 41.33 7.32 -2.37
CA GLY A 167 42.10 8.54 -2.58
C GLY A 167 43.19 8.40 -3.65
N GLU A 168 43.87 9.50 -3.94
CA GLU A 168 44.87 9.61 -5.02
C GLU A 168 46.11 8.72 -4.87
N LYS A 169 46.29 8.07 -3.71
CA LYS A 169 47.46 7.25 -3.39
C LYS A 169 47.38 5.80 -3.89
N SER A 170 46.22 5.34 -4.31
CA SER A 170 45.99 3.98 -4.81
C SER A 170 45.67 4.00 -6.30
N SER A 171 46.00 2.92 -7.01
CA SER A 171 45.61 2.81 -8.41
C SER A 171 44.10 2.75 -8.58
N LEU A 172 43.67 3.12 -9.78
CA LEU A 172 42.26 3.17 -10.15
C LEU A 172 41.52 1.83 -9.97
N PRO A 173 42.09 0.65 -10.30
CA PRO A 173 41.43 -0.63 -10.01
C PRO A 173 41.18 -0.86 -8.52
N VAL A 174 42.12 -0.48 -7.65
CA VAL A 174 41.94 -0.58 -6.19
C VAL A 174 40.83 0.34 -5.72
N ALA A 175 40.82 1.60 -6.18
CA ALA A 175 39.78 2.56 -5.86
C ALA A 175 38.40 2.10 -6.33
N GLU A 176 38.30 1.56 -7.55
CA GLU A 176 37.07 0.97 -8.12
C GLU A 176 36.55 -0.17 -7.23
N GLN A 177 37.43 -1.09 -6.82
CA GLN A 177 37.05 -2.21 -5.98
C GLN A 177 36.61 -1.76 -4.57
N CYS A 178 37.29 -0.77 -4.00
CA CYS A 178 36.90 -0.17 -2.72
C CYS A 178 35.52 0.49 -2.84
N ALA A 179 35.26 1.25 -3.90
CA ALA A 179 33.97 1.88 -4.14
C ALA A 179 32.84 0.84 -4.27
N TRP A 180 33.10 -0.31 -4.92
CA TRP A 180 32.13 -1.42 -4.97
C TRP A 180 31.82 -1.97 -3.58
N ALA A 181 32.84 -2.30 -2.77
CA ALA A 181 32.64 -2.78 -1.41
C ALA A 181 31.79 -1.80 -0.58
N LEU A 182 32.07 -0.50 -0.66
CA LEU A 182 31.31 0.53 0.06
C LEU A 182 29.89 0.69 -0.48
N GLY A 183 29.68 0.53 -1.78
CA GLY A 183 28.34 0.55 -2.37
C GLY A 183 27.48 -0.65 -1.93
N ASN A 184 28.08 -1.82 -1.70
CA ASN A 184 27.42 -2.98 -1.08
C ASN A 184 27.00 -2.65 0.37
N VAL A 185 27.93 -2.10 1.16
CA VAL A 185 27.68 -1.69 2.55
C VAL A 185 26.57 -0.62 2.63
N ALA A 186 26.62 0.41 1.78
CA ALA A 186 25.59 1.45 1.72
C ALA A 186 24.21 0.91 1.28
N GLY A 187 24.21 -0.12 0.44
CA GLY A 187 23.00 -0.76 -0.08
C GLY A 187 22.24 -1.60 0.95
N GLU A 188 22.84 -1.89 2.10
CA GLU A 188 22.30 -2.82 3.09
C GLU A 188 21.27 -2.17 4.03
N GLY A 189 21.61 -1.02 4.62
CA GLY A 189 20.74 -0.39 5.61
C GLY A 189 21.11 1.05 5.92
N GLU A 190 20.19 1.76 6.58
CA GLU A 190 20.39 3.16 6.99
C GLU A 190 21.53 3.32 7.99
N GLU A 191 21.62 2.43 8.99
CA GLU A 191 22.70 2.41 9.99
C GLU A 191 24.10 2.43 9.33
N LEU A 192 24.30 1.59 8.32
CA LEU A 192 25.60 1.49 7.63
C LEU A 192 25.87 2.68 6.72
N ARG A 193 24.84 3.29 6.12
CA ARG A 193 25.00 4.54 5.36
C ARG A 193 25.43 5.69 6.27
N ASP A 194 24.83 5.81 7.45
CA ASP A 194 25.20 6.82 8.44
C ASP A 194 26.66 6.67 8.88
N VAL A 195 27.12 5.44 9.11
CA VAL A 195 28.53 5.17 9.40
C VAL A 195 29.43 5.64 8.26
N LEU A 196 29.13 5.26 7.01
CA LEU A 196 29.93 5.65 5.84
C LEU A 196 29.98 7.18 5.64
N LEU A 197 28.84 7.86 5.82
CA LEU A 197 28.74 9.31 5.73
C LEU A 197 29.56 9.98 6.84
N SER A 198 29.45 9.49 8.08
CA SER A 198 30.22 10.00 9.22
C SER A 198 31.74 9.82 9.06
N GLN A 199 32.17 8.77 8.36
CA GLN A 199 33.57 8.49 8.04
C GLN A 199 34.07 9.23 6.78
N GLY A 200 33.21 10.03 6.12
CA GLY A 200 33.60 10.88 5.00
C GLY A 200 33.63 10.20 3.63
N ALA A 201 32.90 9.08 3.44
CA ALA A 201 32.88 8.35 2.17
C ALA A 201 32.33 9.15 0.97
N LEU A 202 31.52 10.20 1.22
CA LEU A 202 30.86 10.97 0.16
C LEU A 202 31.85 11.66 -0.78
N GLN A 203 32.89 12.30 -0.24
CA GLN A 203 33.83 13.11 -1.01
C GLN A 203 34.66 12.27 -2.00
N PRO A 204 35.33 11.17 -1.58
CA PRO A 204 36.11 10.36 -2.52
C PRO A 204 35.24 9.74 -3.62
N LEU A 205 34.05 9.23 -3.27
CA LEU A 205 33.12 8.67 -4.25
C LEU A 205 32.66 9.72 -5.28
N ALA A 206 32.38 10.95 -4.83
CA ALA A 206 32.02 12.05 -5.73
C ALA A 206 33.17 12.39 -6.70
N ARG A 207 34.42 12.38 -6.24
CA ARG A 207 35.58 12.64 -7.12
C ARG A 207 35.77 11.58 -8.18
N MET A 208 35.43 10.33 -7.89
CA MET A 208 35.50 9.23 -8.87
C MET A 208 34.50 9.38 -10.02
N MET A 209 33.50 10.27 -9.91
CA MET A 209 32.59 10.62 -11.02
C MET A 209 33.21 11.58 -12.04
N LEU A 210 34.26 12.33 -11.66
CA LEU A 210 34.81 13.41 -12.48
C LEU A 210 35.57 12.93 -13.74
N PRO A 211 36.37 11.84 -13.70
CA PRO A 211 37.06 11.32 -14.87
C PRO A 211 36.13 10.81 -15.97
N ASN A 212 36.68 10.55 -17.17
CA ASN A 212 35.94 10.03 -18.32
C ASN A 212 36.03 8.50 -18.48
N LYS A 213 36.58 7.77 -17.49
CA LYS A 213 36.68 6.31 -17.56
C LYS A 213 35.34 5.67 -17.16
N GLY A 214 34.67 5.05 -18.13
CA GLY A 214 33.30 4.54 -17.97
C GLY A 214 33.10 3.58 -16.81
N SER A 215 34.01 2.60 -16.61
CA SER A 215 33.91 1.61 -15.53
C SER A 215 33.94 2.26 -14.14
N THR A 216 34.89 3.17 -13.90
CA THR A 216 35.04 3.88 -12.62
C THR A 216 33.79 4.67 -12.29
N VAL A 217 33.31 5.46 -13.24
CA VAL A 217 32.15 6.33 -13.03
C VAL A 217 30.91 5.49 -12.80
N ARG A 218 30.74 4.36 -13.50
CA ARG A 218 29.61 3.45 -13.30
C ARG A 218 29.58 2.92 -11.87
N THR A 219 30.70 2.41 -11.37
CA THR A 219 30.80 1.90 -9.99
C THR A 219 30.60 3.00 -8.96
N ALA A 220 31.21 4.17 -9.17
CA ALA A 220 31.05 5.32 -8.28
C ALA A 220 29.59 5.83 -8.25
N ALA A 221 28.93 5.93 -9.40
CA ALA A 221 27.53 6.35 -9.49
C ALA A 221 26.60 5.36 -8.77
N TRP A 222 26.81 4.06 -8.99
CA TRP A 222 26.06 3.01 -8.29
C TRP A 222 26.23 3.13 -6.77
N ALA A 223 27.49 3.22 -6.29
CA ALA A 223 27.80 3.35 -4.86
C ALA A 223 27.23 4.65 -4.25
N LEU A 224 27.35 5.79 -4.95
CA LEU A 224 26.77 7.07 -4.54
C LEU A 224 25.25 6.99 -4.44
N SER A 225 24.60 6.34 -5.42
CA SER A 225 23.14 6.20 -5.42
C SER A 225 22.65 5.41 -4.19
N ASN A 226 23.40 4.40 -3.75
CA ASN A 226 23.12 3.69 -2.51
C ASN A 226 23.42 4.56 -1.28
N LEU A 227 24.56 5.27 -1.26
CA LEU A 227 24.99 6.10 -0.13
C LEU A 227 24.02 7.24 0.19
N ILE A 228 23.51 7.95 -0.82
CA ILE A 228 22.62 9.09 -0.59
C ILE A 228 21.15 8.68 -0.43
N LYS A 229 20.81 7.40 -0.65
CA LYS A 229 19.42 6.92 -0.58
C LYS A 229 18.83 7.19 0.81
N GLY A 230 17.75 7.97 0.86
CA GLY A 230 17.09 8.35 2.11
C GLY A 230 17.80 9.42 2.93
N HIS A 231 18.95 9.96 2.47
CA HIS A 231 19.71 10.99 3.19
C HIS A 231 19.70 12.34 2.45
N ALA A 232 18.72 13.19 2.77
CA ALA A 232 18.57 14.52 2.17
C ALA A 232 19.82 15.40 2.31
N LYS A 233 20.47 15.39 3.48
CA LYS A 233 21.70 16.17 3.73
C LYS A 233 22.84 15.73 2.79
N ALA A 234 23.06 14.42 2.66
CA ALA A 234 24.09 13.89 1.77
C ALA A 234 23.82 14.23 0.30
N ALA A 235 22.56 14.18 -0.14
CA ALA A 235 22.16 14.62 -1.48
C ALA A 235 22.43 16.11 -1.73
N THR A 236 22.14 16.98 -0.76
CA THR A 236 22.48 18.42 -0.83
C THR A 236 23.98 18.66 -0.85
N GLU A 237 24.77 17.92 -0.06
CA GLU A 237 26.23 18.03 -0.05
C GLU A 237 26.84 17.56 -1.37
N LEU A 238 26.39 16.42 -1.91
CA LEU A 238 26.90 15.83 -3.15
C LEU A 238 26.81 16.81 -4.33
N ILE A 239 25.64 17.41 -4.55
CA ILE A 239 25.42 18.27 -5.71
C ILE A 239 26.24 19.58 -5.63
N ARG A 240 26.62 20.01 -4.42
CA ARG A 240 27.42 21.22 -4.18
C ARG A 240 28.91 21.00 -4.41
N LEU A 241 29.35 19.77 -4.62
CA LEU A 241 30.75 19.48 -4.90
C LEU A 241 31.11 19.91 -6.31
N ASP A 242 32.26 20.55 -6.42
CA ASP A 242 32.76 21.12 -7.66
C ASP A 242 32.89 20.03 -8.74
N GLY A 243 32.43 20.35 -9.95
CA GLY A 243 32.42 19.45 -11.10
C GLY A 243 31.42 18.28 -11.07
N VAL A 244 30.72 18.00 -9.97
CA VAL A 244 29.77 16.86 -9.90
C VAL A 244 28.56 17.08 -10.81
N LEU A 245 27.98 18.28 -10.81
CA LEU A 245 26.89 18.62 -11.73
C LEU A 245 27.31 18.42 -13.19
N ASP A 246 28.47 18.93 -13.58
CA ASP A 246 28.97 18.77 -14.95
C ASP A 246 29.25 17.30 -15.30
N ALA A 247 29.79 16.52 -14.36
CA ALA A 247 30.00 15.09 -14.55
C ALA A 247 28.67 14.36 -14.79
N ILE A 248 27.63 14.65 -13.99
CA ILE A 248 26.29 14.09 -14.17
C ILE A 248 25.77 14.38 -15.59
N LEU A 249 25.83 15.64 -16.03
CA LEU A 249 25.34 16.04 -17.36
C LEU A 249 26.15 15.38 -18.48
N ARG A 250 27.48 15.38 -18.38
CA ARG A 250 28.37 14.76 -19.38
C ARG A 250 28.11 13.27 -19.53
N HIS A 251 28.04 12.54 -18.42
CA HIS A 251 27.88 11.09 -18.43
C HIS A 251 26.48 10.66 -18.81
N LEU A 252 25.44 11.40 -18.43
CA LEU A 252 24.09 11.17 -18.95
C LEU A 252 24.00 11.46 -20.46
N LYS A 253 24.74 12.44 -20.99
CA LYS A 253 24.70 12.80 -22.41
C LYS A 253 25.53 11.88 -23.31
N ARG A 254 26.73 11.49 -22.87
CA ARG A 254 27.73 10.76 -23.69
C ARG A 254 27.95 9.31 -23.28
N GLY A 255 27.56 8.92 -22.06
CA GLY A 255 27.78 7.56 -21.57
C GLY A 255 26.97 6.52 -22.36
N ASP A 256 27.47 5.28 -22.34
CA ASP A 256 26.70 4.10 -22.72
C ASP A 256 25.46 3.93 -21.82
N GLU A 257 24.54 3.07 -22.22
CA GLU A 257 23.26 2.92 -21.51
C GLU A 257 23.45 2.41 -20.07
N GLU A 258 24.46 1.60 -19.79
CA GLU A 258 24.73 1.07 -18.45
C GLU A 258 25.25 2.16 -17.52
N LEU A 259 26.25 2.93 -17.97
CA LEU A 259 26.79 4.07 -17.25
C LEU A 259 25.69 5.12 -17.03
N ALA A 260 24.95 5.48 -18.07
CA ALA A 260 23.86 6.43 -17.98
C ALA A 260 22.77 5.96 -16.99
N THR A 261 22.53 4.65 -16.89
CA THR A 261 21.58 4.08 -15.93
C THR A 261 22.00 4.37 -14.49
N GLU A 262 23.27 4.11 -14.15
CA GLU A 262 23.76 4.34 -12.79
C GLU A 262 23.83 5.83 -12.45
N VAL A 263 24.24 6.68 -13.40
CA VAL A 263 24.18 8.15 -13.20
C VAL A 263 22.74 8.64 -13.04
N ALA A 264 21.79 8.08 -13.80
CA ALA A 264 20.38 8.46 -13.67
C ALA A 264 19.81 8.11 -12.29
N TRP A 265 20.25 7.00 -11.65
CA TRP A 265 19.85 6.70 -10.28
C TRP A 265 20.36 7.71 -9.26
N VAL A 266 21.56 8.28 -9.45
CA VAL A 266 22.04 9.40 -8.64
C VAL A 266 21.09 10.60 -8.79
N VAL A 267 20.71 10.94 -10.04
CA VAL A 267 19.76 12.04 -10.31
C VAL A 267 18.39 11.81 -9.69
N VAL A 268 17.87 10.57 -9.71
CA VAL A 268 16.60 10.22 -9.05
C VAL A 268 16.64 10.62 -7.57
N TYR A 269 17.69 10.24 -6.83
CA TYR A 269 17.76 10.55 -5.40
C TYR A 269 18.06 12.03 -5.14
N LEU A 270 18.90 12.66 -5.96
CA LEU A 270 19.13 14.11 -5.87
C LEU A 270 17.83 14.90 -6.01
N THR A 271 17.04 14.61 -7.05
CA THR A 271 15.78 15.30 -7.35
C THR A 271 14.64 14.94 -6.39
N ALA A 272 14.68 13.77 -5.75
CA ALA A 272 13.70 13.35 -4.76
C ALA A 272 13.96 13.92 -3.36
N LEU A 273 15.23 14.03 -2.95
CA LEU A 273 15.60 14.27 -1.56
C LEU A 273 16.07 15.70 -1.25
N SER A 274 16.46 16.49 -2.26
CA SER A 274 17.10 17.79 -2.05
C SER A 274 16.53 18.86 -2.97
N ASN A 275 15.72 19.78 -2.44
CA ASN A 275 15.20 20.92 -3.20
C ASN A 275 16.33 21.78 -3.80
N VAL A 276 17.47 21.89 -3.11
CA VAL A 276 18.67 22.57 -3.64
C VAL A 276 19.19 21.86 -4.89
N ALA A 277 19.29 20.53 -4.85
CA ALA A 277 19.72 19.75 -6.00
C ALA A 277 18.72 19.85 -7.15
N THR A 278 17.41 19.74 -6.85
CA THR A 278 16.35 19.90 -7.84
C THR A 278 16.44 21.26 -8.53
N SER A 279 16.61 22.36 -7.78
CA SER A 279 16.71 23.70 -8.37
C SER A 279 17.98 23.91 -9.21
N MET A 280 19.12 23.37 -8.76
CA MET A 280 20.37 23.42 -9.55
C MET A 280 20.26 22.63 -10.84
N LEU A 281 19.73 21.41 -10.77
CA LEU A 281 19.54 20.53 -11.92
C LEU A 281 18.50 21.11 -12.89
N ALA A 282 17.42 21.70 -12.39
CA ALA A 282 16.39 22.38 -13.18
C ALA A 282 16.93 23.55 -14.02
N LYS A 283 17.93 24.27 -13.52
CA LYS A 283 18.58 25.41 -14.20
C LYS A 283 19.71 25.01 -15.15
N SER A 284 19.97 23.71 -15.29
CA SER A 284 20.99 23.15 -16.18
C SER A 284 20.36 22.44 -17.39
N ASP A 285 21.18 21.90 -18.29
CA ASP A 285 20.73 21.16 -19.48
C ASP A 285 20.14 19.76 -19.18
N LEU A 286 19.94 19.41 -17.90
CA LEU A 286 19.48 18.08 -17.52
C LEU A 286 18.15 17.71 -18.20
N LEU A 287 17.17 18.62 -18.23
CA LEU A 287 15.85 18.33 -18.79
C LEU A 287 15.95 17.88 -20.26
N GLN A 288 16.75 18.59 -21.04
CA GLN A 288 16.99 18.35 -22.47
C GLN A 288 17.68 16.99 -22.66
N ILE A 289 18.63 16.65 -21.78
CA ILE A 289 19.30 15.35 -21.79
C ILE A 289 18.33 14.22 -21.46
N LEU A 290 17.50 14.37 -20.41
CA LEU A 290 16.52 13.34 -20.01
C LEU A 290 15.48 13.09 -21.12
N VAL A 291 14.94 14.16 -21.71
CA VAL A 291 14.00 14.06 -22.85
C VAL A 291 14.68 13.40 -24.05
N GLY A 292 15.93 13.77 -24.35
CA GLY A 292 16.72 13.16 -25.43
C GLY A 292 16.95 11.65 -25.24
N ARG A 293 17.20 11.21 -24.00
CA ARG A 293 17.34 9.78 -23.67
C ARG A 293 16.02 9.03 -23.73
N LEU A 294 14.91 9.59 -23.25
CA LEU A 294 13.58 8.99 -23.38
C LEU A 294 13.16 8.85 -24.85
N ALA A 295 13.53 9.82 -25.69
CA ALA A 295 13.23 9.79 -27.12
C ALA A 295 14.04 8.71 -27.85
N SER A 296 15.34 8.61 -27.60
CA SER A 296 16.26 7.78 -28.39
C SER A 296 16.49 6.35 -27.87
N SER A 297 16.38 6.10 -26.56
CA SER A 297 16.65 4.77 -25.99
C SER A 297 15.39 3.89 -25.92
N ASN A 298 15.62 2.57 -25.92
CA ASN A 298 14.63 1.53 -25.65
C ASN A 298 15.02 0.66 -24.43
N SER A 299 16.14 0.94 -23.76
CA SER A 299 16.59 0.16 -22.61
C SER A 299 15.73 0.47 -21.39
N LEU A 300 14.93 -0.52 -20.97
CA LEU A 300 14.06 -0.38 -19.81
C LEU A 300 14.85 -0.02 -18.54
N GLU A 301 16.07 -0.54 -18.38
CA GLU A 301 16.92 -0.24 -17.21
C GLU A 301 17.27 1.24 -17.11
N LEU A 302 17.50 1.90 -18.25
CA LEU A 302 17.80 3.33 -18.33
C LEU A 302 16.52 4.18 -18.28
N LEU A 303 15.47 3.80 -19.01
CA LEU A 303 14.26 4.60 -19.13
C LEU A 303 13.54 4.79 -17.79
N ILE A 304 13.59 3.80 -16.88
CA ILE A 304 12.97 3.90 -15.54
C ILE A 304 13.55 5.07 -14.71
N PRO A 305 14.85 5.13 -14.40
CA PRO A 305 15.41 6.22 -13.60
C PRO A 305 15.39 7.57 -14.35
N VAL A 306 15.49 7.58 -15.68
CA VAL A 306 15.36 8.82 -16.46
C VAL A 306 13.95 9.40 -16.35
N LEU A 307 12.91 8.58 -16.53
CA LEU A 307 11.51 9.01 -16.41
C LEU A 307 11.18 9.43 -14.98
N ARG A 308 11.70 8.73 -13.98
CA ARG A 308 11.55 9.11 -12.58
C ARG A 308 12.20 10.46 -12.27
N SER A 309 13.42 10.69 -12.77
CA SER A 309 14.11 11.98 -12.63
C SER A 309 13.32 13.11 -13.24
N LEU A 310 12.77 12.90 -14.45
CA LEU A 310 11.90 13.87 -15.11
C LEU A 310 10.66 14.17 -14.26
N GLY A 311 9.94 13.15 -13.79
CA GLY A 311 8.77 13.35 -12.95
C GLY A 311 9.08 14.08 -11.63
N ASN A 312 10.21 13.79 -10.98
CA ASN A 312 10.63 14.50 -9.76
C ASN A 312 10.90 16.00 -9.99
N LEU A 313 11.51 16.34 -11.14
CA LEU A 313 11.75 17.74 -11.55
C LEU A 313 10.44 18.48 -11.76
N VAL A 314 9.51 17.88 -12.51
CA VAL A 314 8.17 18.46 -12.75
C VAL A 314 7.37 18.59 -11.45
N ALA A 315 7.50 17.62 -10.53
CA ALA A 315 6.67 17.56 -9.34
C ALA A 315 7.03 18.60 -8.26
N GLY A 316 8.27 19.08 -8.18
CA GLY A 316 8.59 19.97 -7.06
C GLY A 316 9.81 20.85 -7.22
N ASP A 317 9.97 21.39 -8.42
CA ASP A 317 10.59 22.69 -8.59
C ASP A 317 9.66 23.54 -9.46
N SER A 318 9.08 24.58 -8.86
CA SER A 318 8.17 25.49 -9.57
C SER A 318 8.88 26.23 -10.70
N TYR A 319 10.21 26.38 -10.63
CA TYR A 319 10.96 26.98 -11.73
C TYR A 319 10.90 26.13 -13.00
N VAL A 320 10.93 24.79 -12.91
CA VAL A 320 10.73 23.90 -14.06
C VAL A 320 9.37 24.12 -14.71
N THR A 321 8.28 24.10 -13.94
CA THR A 321 6.92 24.25 -14.48
C THR A 321 6.65 25.66 -15.00
N ASP A 322 7.16 26.67 -14.30
CA ASP A 322 6.79 28.07 -14.55
C ASP A 322 7.70 28.76 -15.58
N ASN A 323 8.96 28.30 -15.72
CA ASN A 323 9.96 28.96 -16.58
C ASN A 323 10.50 28.07 -17.69
N VAL A 324 10.56 26.74 -17.50
CA VAL A 324 11.15 25.84 -18.49
C VAL A 324 10.06 25.18 -19.35
N LEU A 325 9.05 24.63 -18.70
CA LEU A 325 7.93 23.94 -19.35
C LEU A 325 6.82 24.88 -19.82
N VAL A 326 7.13 26.16 -20.08
CA VAL A 326 6.16 27.14 -20.56
C VAL A 326 5.44 26.61 -21.82
N ALA A 327 4.11 26.75 -21.83
CA ALA A 327 3.31 26.36 -22.97
C ALA A 327 3.72 27.15 -24.24
N GLY A 328 3.91 26.45 -25.35
CA GLY A 328 4.43 27.03 -26.59
C GLY A 328 5.94 26.86 -26.78
N ASN A 329 6.68 26.46 -25.74
CA ASN A 329 8.08 26.11 -25.87
C ASN A 329 8.25 24.70 -26.46
N GLU A 330 9.23 24.51 -27.35
CA GLU A 330 9.43 23.23 -28.04
C GLU A 330 9.73 22.09 -27.06
N ILE A 331 10.48 22.38 -26.00
CA ILE A 331 10.83 21.39 -24.98
C ILE A 331 9.58 20.82 -24.29
N THR A 332 8.57 21.64 -24.03
CA THR A 332 7.31 21.21 -23.40
C THR A 332 6.57 20.22 -24.28
N VAL A 333 6.50 20.50 -25.59
CA VAL A 333 5.92 19.58 -26.58
C VAL A 333 6.68 18.26 -26.60
N ARG A 334 8.01 18.30 -26.63
CA ARG A 334 8.86 17.10 -26.60
C ARG A 334 8.68 16.29 -25.31
N VAL A 335 8.54 16.94 -24.15
CA VAL A 335 8.24 16.28 -22.87
C VAL A 335 6.93 15.50 -22.95
N ILE A 336 5.87 16.11 -23.46
CA ILE A 336 4.58 15.43 -23.64
C ILE A 336 4.69 14.28 -24.64
N GLN A 337 5.42 14.46 -25.75
CA GLN A 337 5.64 13.39 -26.74
C GLN A 337 6.38 12.18 -26.15
N VAL A 338 7.44 12.38 -25.36
CA VAL A 338 8.15 11.25 -24.73
C VAL A 338 7.31 10.58 -23.64
N MET A 339 6.44 11.34 -22.95
CA MET A 339 5.45 10.76 -22.04
C MET A 339 4.43 9.90 -22.80
N ILE A 340 3.93 10.36 -23.95
CA ILE A 340 3.03 9.57 -24.81
C ILE A 340 3.72 8.28 -25.30
N LYS A 341 4.99 8.34 -25.70
CA LYS A 341 5.80 7.17 -26.04
C LYS A 341 5.83 6.18 -24.86
N CYS A 342 6.08 6.65 -23.65
CA CYS A 342 6.14 5.79 -22.45
C CYS A 342 4.76 5.22 -22.04
N LEU A 343 3.68 6.00 -22.15
CA LEU A 343 2.30 5.55 -21.94
C LEU A 343 1.87 4.45 -22.93
N SER A 344 2.45 4.48 -24.13
CA SER A 344 2.21 3.49 -25.19
C SER A 344 3.12 2.27 -25.13
N SER A 345 4.08 2.23 -24.20
CA SER A 345 4.99 1.09 -24.02
C SER A 345 4.24 -0.16 -23.57
N GLU A 346 4.75 -1.36 -23.82
CA GLU A 346 4.22 -2.60 -23.23
C GLU A 346 4.55 -2.73 -21.73
N HIS A 347 5.56 -1.98 -21.24
CA HIS A 347 6.04 -2.12 -19.88
C HIS A 347 5.16 -1.35 -18.88
N ARG A 348 4.53 -2.10 -17.96
CA ARG A 348 3.69 -1.56 -16.87
C ARG A 348 4.35 -0.43 -16.09
N VAL A 349 5.64 -0.55 -15.78
CA VAL A 349 6.40 0.46 -15.03
C VAL A 349 6.45 1.78 -15.79
N LEU A 350 6.78 1.76 -17.08
CA LEU A 350 6.84 2.99 -17.88
C LEU A 350 5.49 3.68 -18.01
N LYS A 351 4.39 2.92 -18.19
CA LYS A 351 3.02 3.46 -18.21
C LYS A 351 2.71 4.20 -16.90
N LYS A 352 2.96 3.54 -15.76
CA LYS A 352 2.69 4.09 -14.43
C LYS A 352 3.49 5.37 -14.18
N GLU A 353 4.80 5.32 -14.38
CA GLU A 353 5.70 6.45 -14.14
C GLU A 353 5.40 7.63 -15.07
N SER A 354 5.03 7.35 -16.32
CA SER A 354 4.70 8.38 -17.28
C SER A 354 3.34 9.03 -16.98
N ALA A 355 2.34 8.25 -16.55
CA ALA A 355 1.06 8.81 -16.11
C ALA A 355 1.25 9.69 -14.88
N TRP A 356 2.05 9.24 -13.91
CA TRP A 356 2.39 10.02 -12.73
C TRP A 356 3.07 11.34 -13.11
N ALA A 357 4.12 11.32 -13.93
CA ALA A 357 4.83 12.53 -14.35
C ALA A 357 3.92 13.49 -15.15
N LEU A 358 3.09 12.95 -16.06
CA LEU A 358 2.14 13.74 -16.85
C LEU A 358 1.06 14.36 -15.96
N SER A 359 0.67 13.72 -14.85
CA SER A 359 -0.33 14.27 -13.93
C SER A 359 0.15 15.57 -13.26
N ASN A 360 1.46 15.69 -13.02
CA ASN A 360 2.07 16.91 -12.47
C ASN A 360 2.12 18.03 -13.52
N VAL A 361 2.38 17.71 -14.79
CA VAL A 361 2.27 18.70 -15.90
C VAL A 361 0.81 19.16 -16.04
N ALA A 362 -0.15 18.22 -15.98
CA ALA A 362 -1.58 18.51 -16.05
C ALA A 362 -2.09 19.33 -14.85
N ALA A 363 -1.39 19.31 -13.72
CA ALA A 363 -1.69 20.14 -12.55
C ALA A 363 -1.29 21.61 -12.75
N GLY A 364 -0.48 21.92 -13.77
CA GLY A 364 -0.02 23.27 -14.10
C GLY A 364 -1.09 24.20 -14.69
N SER A 365 -0.66 25.18 -15.48
CA SER A 365 -1.54 26.20 -16.06
C SER A 365 -2.58 25.64 -17.03
N VAL A 366 -3.58 26.47 -17.39
CA VAL A 366 -4.63 26.09 -18.35
C VAL A 366 -4.04 25.76 -19.73
N GLU A 367 -2.96 26.43 -20.12
CA GLU A 367 -2.25 26.23 -21.38
C GLU A 367 -1.58 24.85 -21.43
N HIS A 368 -0.99 24.39 -20.32
CA HIS A 368 -0.47 23.02 -20.21
C HIS A 368 -1.58 21.99 -20.42
N LYS A 369 -2.74 22.19 -19.78
CA LYS A 369 -3.89 21.31 -19.91
C LYS A 369 -4.39 21.26 -21.37
N LYS A 370 -4.48 22.40 -22.04
CA LYS A 370 -4.85 22.49 -23.47
C LYS A 370 -3.84 21.77 -24.36
N LEU A 371 -2.54 21.89 -24.06
CA LEU A 371 -1.49 21.21 -24.82
C LEU A 371 -1.58 19.69 -24.67
N ILE A 372 -1.82 19.18 -23.46
CA ILE A 372 -2.02 17.75 -23.22
C ILE A 372 -3.33 17.28 -23.86
N HIS A 373 -4.42 18.06 -23.75
CA HIS A 373 -5.73 17.70 -24.30
C HIS A 373 -5.71 17.60 -25.83
N SER A 374 -5.05 18.54 -26.50
CA SER A 374 -4.83 18.52 -27.94
C SER A 374 -3.75 17.54 -28.41
N SER A 375 -3.02 16.91 -27.47
CA SER A 375 -2.08 15.84 -27.77
C SER A 375 -2.80 14.49 -27.92
N GLY A 376 -2.17 13.53 -28.58
CA GLY A 376 -2.66 12.14 -28.64
C GLY A 376 -2.74 11.42 -27.29
N ALA A 377 -2.38 12.06 -26.17
CA ALA A 377 -2.39 11.46 -24.84
C ALA A 377 -3.79 11.06 -24.37
N VAL A 378 -4.82 11.89 -24.62
CA VAL A 378 -6.17 11.70 -24.05
C VAL A 378 -6.75 10.32 -24.41
N SER A 379 -6.69 9.94 -25.68
CA SER A 379 -7.21 8.64 -26.15
C SER A 379 -6.51 7.46 -25.45
N ILE A 380 -5.18 7.55 -25.30
CA ILE A 380 -4.39 6.53 -24.60
C ILE A 380 -4.77 6.47 -23.12
N LEU A 381 -4.89 7.62 -22.46
CA LEU A 381 -5.25 7.71 -21.05
C LEU A 381 -6.64 7.11 -20.79
N ILE A 382 -7.66 7.45 -21.58
CA ILE A 382 -9.00 6.88 -21.43
C ILE A 382 -8.96 5.35 -21.57
N ARG A 383 -8.26 4.83 -22.59
CA ARG A 383 -8.09 3.37 -22.75
C ARG A 383 -7.39 2.73 -21.56
N LEU A 384 -6.33 3.37 -21.03
CA LEU A 384 -5.59 2.86 -19.88
C LEU A 384 -6.44 2.86 -18.60
N LEU A 385 -7.31 3.87 -18.43
CA LEU A 385 -8.23 3.94 -17.30
C LEU A 385 -9.17 2.73 -17.26
N SER A 386 -9.65 2.24 -18.39
CA SER A 386 -10.57 1.08 -18.41
C SER A 386 -9.85 -0.27 -18.38
N THR A 387 -8.68 -0.39 -19.01
CA THR A 387 -8.06 -1.70 -19.30
C THR A 387 -6.86 -2.06 -18.43
N SER A 388 -6.23 -1.09 -17.76
CA SER A 388 -4.98 -1.33 -17.05
C SER A 388 -5.20 -1.84 -15.62
N PRO A 389 -4.16 -2.42 -14.99
CA PRO A 389 -4.16 -2.70 -13.56
C PRO A 389 -4.37 -1.44 -12.71
N PHE A 390 -4.88 -1.64 -11.48
CA PHE A 390 -5.31 -0.58 -10.57
C PHE A 390 -4.27 0.54 -10.34
N ASP A 391 -2.99 0.20 -10.19
CA ASP A 391 -1.91 1.18 -9.98
C ASP A 391 -1.73 2.14 -11.15
N ILE A 392 -1.95 1.71 -12.39
CA ILE A 392 -1.93 2.60 -13.56
C ILE A 392 -3.22 3.40 -13.65
N ARG A 393 -4.38 2.76 -13.44
CA ARG A 393 -5.69 3.45 -13.50
C ARG A 393 -5.74 4.64 -12.55
N LYS A 394 -5.23 4.47 -11.33
CA LYS A 394 -5.14 5.54 -10.32
C LYS A 394 -4.32 6.73 -10.80
N GLU A 395 -3.15 6.50 -11.40
CA GLU A 395 -2.31 7.59 -11.95
C GLU A 395 -2.95 8.27 -13.16
N VAL A 396 -3.55 7.49 -14.05
CA VAL A 396 -4.27 8.00 -15.22
C VAL A 396 -5.45 8.89 -14.81
N ALA A 397 -6.21 8.49 -13.79
CA ALA A 397 -7.32 9.28 -13.27
C ALA A 397 -6.87 10.64 -12.73
N TYR A 398 -5.67 10.74 -12.12
CA TYR A 398 -5.11 12.03 -11.73
C TYR A 398 -4.84 12.93 -12.95
N VAL A 399 -4.30 12.37 -14.04
CA VAL A 399 -4.09 13.14 -15.27
C VAL A 399 -5.43 13.68 -15.79
N LEU A 400 -6.41 12.80 -15.99
CA LEU A 400 -7.70 13.16 -16.58
C LEU A 400 -8.49 14.14 -15.71
N GLY A 401 -8.51 13.93 -14.39
CA GLY A 401 -9.16 14.86 -13.45
C GLY A 401 -8.52 16.24 -13.47
N ASN A 402 -7.18 16.30 -13.49
CA ASN A 402 -6.44 17.57 -13.56
C ASN A 402 -6.72 18.34 -14.86
N LEU A 403 -6.96 17.65 -15.99
CA LEU A 403 -7.29 18.31 -17.26
C LEU A 403 -8.65 19.02 -17.24
N CYS A 404 -9.59 18.60 -16.40
CA CYS A 404 -10.93 19.18 -16.32
C CYS A 404 -11.02 20.45 -15.46
N VAL A 405 -9.98 20.79 -14.71
CA VAL A 405 -10.04 21.89 -13.72
C VAL A 405 -8.89 22.87 -13.90
N ALA A 406 -9.18 24.16 -13.76
CA ALA A 406 -8.21 25.24 -13.71
C ALA A 406 -7.96 25.66 -12.23
N PRO A 407 -6.74 26.15 -11.92
CA PRO A 407 -6.44 26.74 -10.62
C PRO A 407 -7.40 27.90 -10.30
N SER A 408 -7.73 28.10 -9.03
CA SER A 408 -8.67 29.13 -8.58
C SER A 408 -8.21 29.78 -7.28
N GLU A 409 -8.25 31.12 -7.21
CA GLU A 409 -7.91 31.90 -6.01
C GLU A 409 -8.93 31.71 -4.87
N SER A 410 -10.16 31.30 -5.20
CA SER A 410 -11.28 31.12 -4.25
C SER A 410 -11.33 29.72 -3.59
N GLY A 411 -10.33 28.87 -3.87
CA GLY A 411 -10.27 27.49 -3.38
C GLY A 411 -11.15 26.48 -4.12
N ARG A 412 -12.21 26.92 -4.83
CA ARG A 412 -13.04 26.03 -5.67
C ARG A 412 -12.48 25.95 -7.11
N PRO A 413 -12.14 24.76 -7.64
CA PRO A 413 -11.59 24.62 -8.99
C PRO A 413 -12.56 25.10 -10.06
N VAL A 414 -12.08 25.97 -10.95
CA VAL A 414 -12.86 26.42 -12.13
C VAL A 414 -12.86 25.31 -13.15
N LEU A 415 -14.03 24.99 -13.72
CA LEU A 415 -14.14 23.88 -14.66
C LEU A 415 -13.73 24.30 -16.07
N ILE A 416 -12.99 23.45 -16.76
CA ILE A 416 -12.73 23.56 -18.20
C ILE A 416 -13.75 22.68 -18.91
N VAL A 417 -14.92 23.26 -19.21
CA VAL A 417 -16.10 22.55 -19.74
C VAL A 417 -15.77 21.76 -21.01
N ASP A 418 -15.05 22.37 -21.95
CA ASP A 418 -14.70 21.73 -23.24
C ASP A 418 -13.90 20.43 -23.03
N HIS A 419 -12.95 20.44 -22.08
CA HIS A 419 -12.18 19.24 -21.76
C HIS A 419 -13.06 18.19 -21.10
N LEU A 420 -13.92 18.57 -20.14
CA LEU A 420 -14.83 17.64 -19.47
C LEU A 420 -15.76 16.96 -20.48
N VAL A 421 -16.41 17.72 -21.35
CA VAL A 421 -17.31 17.19 -22.38
C VAL A 421 -16.59 16.23 -23.32
N SER A 422 -15.38 16.60 -23.77
CA SER A 422 -14.55 15.75 -24.62
C SER A 422 -14.16 14.44 -23.93
N LEU A 423 -13.79 14.48 -22.64
CA LEU A 423 -13.37 13.32 -21.87
C LEU A 423 -14.55 12.38 -21.56
N VAL A 424 -15.69 12.92 -21.14
CA VAL A 424 -16.91 12.15 -20.87
C VAL A 424 -17.43 11.51 -22.16
N GLY A 425 -17.48 12.27 -23.26
CA GLY A 425 -17.84 11.74 -24.58
C GLY A 425 -16.87 10.67 -25.11
N GLY A 426 -15.63 10.66 -24.62
CA GLY A 426 -14.65 9.60 -24.89
C GLY A 426 -14.84 8.33 -24.04
N GLY A 427 -15.77 8.32 -23.08
CA GLY A 427 -16.10 7.13 -22.27
C GLY A 427 -15.29 6.96 -20.99
N CYS A 428 -14.65 8.02 -20.47
CA CYS A 428 -13.86 7.90 -19.23
C CYS A 428 -14.71 7.71 -17.95
N LEU A 429 -16.01 8.03 -18.00
CA LEU A 429 -16.89 8.05 -16.84
C LEU A 429 -16.97 6.68 -16.15
N SER A 430 -17.16 5.60 -16.92
CA SER A 430 -17.17 4.22 -16.42
C SER A 430 -15.94 3.90 -15.56
N GLY A 431 -14.75 4.27 -16.05
CA GLY A 431 -13.49 4.05 -15.35
C GLY A 431 -13.37 4.84 -14.04
N PHE A 432 -13.93 6.05 -13.97
CA PHE A 432 -14.00 6.81 -12.72
C PHE A 432 -15.03 6.23 -11.75
N THR A 433 -16.18 5.74 -12.24
CA THR A 433 -17.17 5.05 -11.40
C THR A 433 -16.58 3.77 -10.79
N ASP A 434 -15.75 3.04 -11.53
CA ASP A 434 -15.01 1.89 -10.99
C ASP A 434 -14.01 2.26 -9.90
N LEU A 435 -13.41 3.46 -9.97
CA LEU A 435 -12.55 3.96 -8.89
C LEU A 435 -13.34 4.29 -7.62
N VAL A 436 -14.57 4.81 -7.75
CA VAL A 436 -15.49 5.03 -6.61
C VAL A 436 -15.73 3.73 -5.86
N ARG A 437 -15.85 2.60 -6.56
CA ARG A 437 -16.06 1.27 -5.98
C ARG A 437 -14.79 0.66 -5.35
N SER A 438 -13.64 1.31 -5.47
CA SER A 438 -12.37 0.80 -4.95
C SER A 438 -12.33 0.80 -3.42
N ALA A 439 -11.65 -0.19 -2.84
CA ALA A 439 -11.34 -0.22 -1.41
C ALA A 439 -10.25 0.80 -1.00
N ASP A 440 -9.50 1.33 -1.97
CA ASP A 440 -8.50 2.39 -1.73
C ASP A 440 -9.20 3.75 -1.59
N ILE A 441 -9.14 4.31 -0.38
CA ILE A 441 -9.81 5.57 0.00
C ILE A 441 -9.44 6.72 -0.95
N GLU A 442 -8.19 6.82 -1.35
CA GLU A 442 -7.71 7.89 -2.24
C GLU A 442 -8.26 7.75 -3.66
N ALA A 443 -8.33 6.53 -4.20
CA ALA A 443 -8.95 6.26 -5.50
C ALA A 443 -10.46 6.52 -5.47
N ALA A 444 -11.15 6.09 -4.40
CA ALA A 444 -12.57 6.37 -4.22
C ALA A 444 -12.86 7.87 -4.17
N ARG A 445 -12.05 8.62 -3.41
CA ARG A 445 -12.10 10.09 -3.36
C ARG A 445 -11.94 10.71 -4.74
N LEU A 446 -10.94 10.27 -5.50
CA LEU A 446 -10.67 10.77 -6.85
C LEU A 446 -11.84 10.49 -7.80
N GLY A 447 -12.45 9.31 -7.70
CA GLY A 447 -13.67 8.95 -8.41
C GLY A 447 -14.82 9.90 -8.08
N LEU A 448 -15.12 10.09 -6.79
CA LEU A 448 -16.22 10.96 -6.33
C LEU A 448 -16.01 12.42 -6.76
N GLN A 449 -14.77 12.91 -6.69
CA GLN A 449 -14.41 14.24 -7.18
C GLN A 449 -14.69 14.39 -8.67
N PHE A 450 -14.33 13.39 -9.48
CA PHE A 450 -14.63 13.44 -10.91
C PHE A 450 -16.14 13.38 -11.19
N LEU A 451 -16.90 12.55 -10.46
CA LEU A 451 -18.36 12.53 -10.58
C LEU A 451 -18.96 13.91 -10.22
N GLU A 452 -18.47 14.61 -9.19
CA GLU A 452 -18.89 16.00 -8.89
C GLU A 452 -18.70 16.93 -10.08
N LEU A 453 -17.55 16.84 -10.77
CA LEU A 453 -17.26 17.65 -11.95
C LEU A 453 -18.29 17.37 -13.07
N VAL A 454 -18.62 16.10 -13.31
CA VAL A 454 -19.61 15.69 -14.31
C VAL A 454 -21.01 16.19 -13.93
N LEU A 455 -21.44 15.97 -12.69
CA LEU A 455 -22.75 16.36 -12.18
C LEU A 455 -23.01 17.86 -12.31
N ARG A 456 -22.02 18.70 -11.99
CA ARG A 456 -22.17 20.16 -12.07
C ARG A 456 -21.81 20.76 -13.42
N GLY A 457 -21.03 20.05 -14.23
CA GLY A 457 -20.26 20.62 -15.31
C GLY A 457 -20.74 20.29 -16.72
N MET A 458 -21.49 19.19 -16.86
CA MET A 458 -22.01 18.80 -18.16
C MET A 458 -23.08 19.79 -18.65
N PRO A 459 -23.03 20.20 -19.95
CA PRO A 459 -24.01 21.10 -20.53
C PRO A 459 -25.45 20.60 -20.39
N ASN A 460 -26.41 21.53 -20.41
CA ASN A 460 -27.85 21.24 -20.35
C ASN A 460 -28.31 20.45 -19.11
N GLY A 461 -27.48 20.35 -18.07
CA GLY A 461 -27.80 19.53 -16.90
C GLY A 461 -27.81 18.03 -17.19
N GLU A 462 -27.08 17.56 -18.21
CA GLU A 462 -27.02 16.13 -18.55
C GLU A 462 -26.18 15.30 -17.57
N GLY A 463 -25.41 15.96 -16.69
CA GLY A 463 -24.52 15.32 -15.72
C GLY A 463 -25.18 14.20 -14.91
N PRO A 464 -26.31 14.45 -14.21
CA PRO A 464 -27.04 13.42 -13.48
C PRO A 464 -27.43 12.21 -14.32
N LYS A 465 -27.94 12.41 -15.54
CA LYS A 465 -28.35 11.33 -16.45
C LYS A 465 -27.18 10.46 -16.88
N LEU A 466 -26.02 11.08 -17.16
CA LEU A 466 -24.81 10.36 -17.56
C LEU A 466 -24.22 9.56 -16.40
N VAL A 467 -24.22 10.13 -15.19
CA VAL A 467 -23.76 9.43 -13.98
C VAL A 467 -24.69 8.28 -13.61
N GLU A 468 -26.00 8.47 -13.74
CA GLU A 468 -27.01 7.41 -13.54
C GLU A 468 -26.84 6.27 -14.54
N ALA A 469 -26.61 6.58 -15.83
CA ALA A 469 -26.41 5.58 -16.87
C ALA A 469 -25.19 4.66 -16.68
N GLU A 470 -24.21 5.11 -15.88
CA GLU A 470 -22.97 4.37 -15.58
C GLU A 470 -22.98 3.77 -14.16
N ASP A 471 -24.17 3.56 -13.57
CA ASP A 471 -24.36 3.03 -12.21
C ASP A 471 -23.63 3.85 -11.12
N GLY A 472 -23.51 5.16 -11.34
CA GLY A 472 -22.80 6.08 -10.46
C GLY A 472 -23.52 6.33 -9.13
N ILE A 473 -24.86 6.26 -9.13
CA ILE A 473 -25.68 6.36 -7.91
C ILE A 473 -25.34 5.19 -6.97
N GLU A 474 -25.42 3.95 -7.47
CA GLU A 474 -25.08 2.75 -6.70
C GLU A 474 -23.64 2.81 -6.17
N ALA A 475 -22.70 3.31 -6.98
CA ALA A 475 -21.32 3.47 -6.57
C ALA A 475 -21.18 4.45 -5.39
N MET A 476 -21.94 5.55 -5.38
CA MET A 476 -21.94 6.53 -4.29
C MET A 476 -22.68 6.04 -3.04
N GLU A 477 -23.82 5.36 -3.19
CA GLU A 477 -24.62 4.82 -2.08
C GLU A 477 -23.84 3.83 -1.19
N ARG A 478 -22.83 3.16 -1.75
CA ARG A 478 -21.88 2.34 -0.99
C ARG A 478 -21.24 3.09 0.19
N PHE A 479 -21.11 4.41 0.09
CA PHE A 479 -20.49 5.22 1.13
C PHE A 479 -21.46 5.65 2.25
N GLN A 480 -22.76 5.40 2.12
CA GLN A 480 -23.80 5.89 3.06
C GLN A 480 -23.51 5.49 4.52
N PHE A 481 -22.89 4.33 4.74
CA PHE A 481 -22.50 3.83 6.07
C PHE A 481 -21.00 3.56 6.20
N HIS A 482 -20.17 4.19 5.37
CA HIS A 482 -18.73 3.97 5.35
C HIS A 482 -18.04 4.58 6.58
N GLU A 483 -16.95 3.93 7.04
CA GLU A 483 -16.17 4.34 8.23
C GLU A 483 -15.47 5.69 8.01
N ASN A 484 -14.98 5.94 6.79
CA ASN A 484 -14.41 7.23 6.41
C ASN A 484 -15.52 8.28 6.28
N GLU A 485 -15.63 9.14 7.29
CA GLU A 485 -16.63 10.19 7.38
C GLU A 485 -16.56 11.20 6.22
N GLU A 486 -15.36 11.52 5.72
CA GLU A 486 -15.21 12.45 4.61
C GLU A 486 -15.79 11.90 3.31
N LEU A 487 -15.51 10.63 2.97
CA LEU A 487 -16.07 9.99 1.76
C LEU A 487 -17.58 9.83 1.88
N ARG A 488 -18.06 9.42 3.05
CA ARG A 488 -19.50 9.33 3.34
C ARG A 488 -20.18 10.67 3.14
N SER A 489 -19.63 11.73 3.74
CA SER A 489 -20.16 13.09 3.61
C SER A 489 -20.14 13.56 2.16
N MET A 490 -19.04 13.32 1.43
CA MET A 490 -18.92 13.69 0.02
C MET A 490 -19.95 12.96 -0.85
N ALA A 491 -20.09 11.64 -0.71
CA ALA A 491 -21.02 10.84 -1.50
C ALA A 491 -22.49 11.21 -1.20
N ASN A 492 -22.85 11.30 0.08
CA ASN A 492 -24.22 11.67 0.48
C ASN A 492 -24.60 13.06 -0.04
N GLN A 493 -23.71 14.05 0.08
CA GLN A 493 -23.97 15.39 -0.46
C GLN A 493 -24.20 15.40 -1.98
N LEU A 494 -23.50 14.54 -2.73
CA LEU A 494 -23.70 14.41 -4.17
C LEU A 494 -25.04 13.75 -4.49
N VAL A 495 -25.40 12.69 -3.77
CA VAL A 495 -26.70 12.01 -3.92
C VAL A 495 -27.84 12.96 -3.58
N ASP A 496 -27.82 13.57 -2.39
CA ASP A 496 -28.88 14.47 -1.91
C ASP A 496 -29.10 15.66 -2.85
N LYS A 497 -28.01 16.24 -3.36
CA LYS A 497 -28.09 17.46 -4.19
C LYS A 497 -28.55 17.20 -5.62
N TYR A 498 -28.17 16.08 -6.23
CA TYR A 498 -28.39 15.84 -7.66
C TYR A 498 -29.45 14.76 -7.93
N PHE A 499 -29.79 13.94 -6.95
CA PHE A 499 -30.71 12.80 -7.07
C PHE A 499 -31.74 12.72 -5.94
N GLY A 500 -31.68 13.61 -4.93
CA GLY A 500 -32.66 13.70 -3.86
C GLY A 500 -34.03 14.18 -4.36
N GLU A 501 -35.10 13.74 -3.70
CA GLU A 501 -36.45 14.24 -3.96
C GLU A 501 -36.56 15.69 -3.43
N GLU A 502 -36.58 16.70 -4.31
CA GLU A 502 -37.09 18.02 -3.92
C GLU A 502 -38.57 17.87 -3.52
N PRO A 503 -39.02 18.39 -2.36
CA PRO A 503 -40.41 18.34 -1.98
C PRO A 503 -41.25 19.10 -3.01
N PRO A 504 -42.30 18.51 -3.60
CA PRO A 504 -43.08 19.20 -4.63
C PRO A 504 -43.80 20.41 -4.04
N LEU A 505 -43.50 21.60 -4.59
CA LEU A 505 -44.40 22.75 -4.48
C LEU A 505 -45.72 22.40 -5.19
N SER A 506 -46.72 22.07 -4.37
CA SER A 506 -48.16 22.15 -4.60
C SER A 506 -48.65 22.36 -6.04
N SER A 507 -49.17 21.31 -6.68
CA SER A 507 -50.45 21.31 -7.43
C SER A 507 -50.75 19.90 -8.01
N PRO A 508 -52.02 19.57 -8.30
CA PRO A 508 -52.59 18.26 -8.00
C PRO A 508 -52.43 17.20 -9.09
N GLU A 509 -52.52 15.94 -8.66
CA GLU A 509 -52.48 14.71 -9.47
C GLU A 509 -53.39 14.73 -10.70
N PRO A 510 -53.03 13.91 -11.71
CA PRO A 510 -54.02 12.92 -12.14
C PRO A 510 -53.46 11.50 -12.34
N LEU A 511 -54.18 10.55 -11.73
CA LEU A 511 -54.66 9.26 -12.24
C LEU A 511 -53.67 8.28 -12.89
N LEU A 512 -53.30 7.29 -12.06
CA LEU A 512 -53.29 5.85 -12.32
C LEU A 512 -53.28 5.38 -13.79
N ASN A 513 -52.17 4.75 -14.22
CA ASN A 513 -52.24 3.43 -14.85
C ASN A 513 -50.91 2.65 -14.85
N SER A 514 -50.95 1.55 -14.10
CA SER A 514 -50.36 0.23 -14.35
C SER A 514 -49.08 0.10 -15.19
N HIS A 515 -47.94 -0.05 -14.52
CA HIS A 515 -46.92 -1.04 -14.88
C HIS A 515 -46.24 -1.57 -13.61
N THR A 516 -46.97 -2.41 -12.87
CA THR A 516 -46.44 -3.24 -11.80
C THR A 516 -45.75 -4.46 -12.38
N SER A 517 -44.42 -4.44 -12.45
CA SER A 517 -43.55 -5.60 -12.15
C SER A 517 -42.08 -5.19 -12.32
N LYS A 518 -41.51 -4.61 -11.25
CA LYS A 518 -40.05 -4.48 -10.97
C LYS A 518 -39.70 -3.63 -9.74
N ARG A 519 -40.69 -3.01 -9.06
CA ARG A 519 -40.48 -2.11 -7.91
C ARG A 519 -40.42 -2.78 -6.53
N ALA A 520 -40.33 -4.11 -6.43
CA ALA A 520 -40.56 -4.85 -5.17
C ALA A 520 -39.32 -5.48 -4.49
N ARG A 521 -38.08 -5.06 -4.80
CA ARG A 521 -36.89 -5.60 -4.13
C ARG A 521 -36.27 -4.71 -3.04
N ASN A 522 -36.74 -3.48 -2.82
CA ASN A 522 -36.06 -2.52 -1.94
C ASN A 522 -36.74 -2.19 -0.58
N ASP A 523 -37.77 -2.91 -0.15
CA ASP A 523 -38.46 -2.66 1.13
C ASP A 523 -38.02 -3.59 2.30
N GLN A 524 -36.88 -4.28 2.21
CA GLN A 524 -36.46 -5.19 3.30
C GLN A 524 -35.89 -4.42 4.50
N LYS A 525 -36.54 -4.52 5.68
CA LYS A 525 -36.04 -3.95 6.95
C LYS A 525 -34.63 -4.45 7.29
N LEU A 526 -33.72 -3.56 7.70
CA LEU A 526 -32.36 -3.89 8.15
C LEU A 526 -32.36 -4.95 9.27
N VAL A 527 -31.48 -5.94 9.17
CA VAL A 527 -31.17 -6.89 10.25
C VAL A 527 -29.85 -6.51 10.88
N ILE A 528 -29.82 -6.34 12.20
CA ILE A 528 -28.65 -5.98 12.99
C ILE A 528 -28.27 -7.18 13.85
N ILE A 529 -27.14 -7.80 13.55
CA ILE A 529 -26.64 -8.97 14.27
C ILE A 529 -25.62 -8.51 15.29
N VAL A 530 -25.78 -8.85 16.57
CA VAL A 530 -24.83 -8.51 17.63
C VAL A 530 -24.12 -9.77 18.11
N SER A 531 -22.79 -9.81 18.02
CA SER A 531 -21.96 -10.94 18.42
C SER A 531 -20.82 -10.51 19.35
N PRO A 532 -20.95 -10.76 20.67
CA PRO A 532 -19.85 -10.58 21.61
C PRO A 532 -18.77 -11.67 21.42
N THR A 533 -17.53 -11.34 21.77
CA THR A 533 -16.38 -12.26 21.66
C THR A 533 -15.53 -12.19 22.94
N SER A 534 -14.95 -13.32 23.36
CA SER A 534 -14.10 -13.40 24.56
C SER A 534 -12.72 -13.98 24.24
N LYS A 535 -11.71 -13.57 25.01
CA LYS A 535 -10.31 -14.02 24.87
C LYS A 535 -10.08 -15.44 25.42
N ARG A 536 -11.02 -15.98 26.21
CA ARG A 536 -10.83 -17.20 27.02
C ARG A 536 -10.77 -18.52 26.23
N ASN A 537 -10.95 -18.50 24.90
CA ASN A 537 -10.65 -19.63 24.02
C ASN A 537 -10.40 -19.16 22.58
N LYS A 538 -9.22 -18.57 22.34
CA LYS A 538 -8.84 -17.91 21.07
C LYS A 538 -9.05 -18.80 19.83
N LEU A 539 -8.63 -20.07 19.89
CA LEU A 539 -8.73 -21.00 18.76
C LEU A 539 -10.19 -21.28 18.39
N LEU A 540 -11.01 -21.64 19.40
CA LEU A 540 -12.42 -21.94 19.18
C LEU A 540 -13.20 -20.70 18.73
N ARG A 541 -12.91 -19.52 19.32
CA ARG A 541 -13.51 -18.24 18.94
C ARG A 541 -13.37 -17.97 17.45
N ASN A 542 -12.16 -18.07 16.90
CA ASN A 542 -11.89 -17.75 15.49
C ASN A 542 -12.63 -18.70 14.53
N VAL A 543 -12.67 -20.00 14.85
CA VAL A 543 -13.40 -21.01 14.07
C VAL A 543 -14.90 -20.70 14.07
N MET A 544 -15.46 -20.43 15.24
CA MET A 544 -16.89 -20.15 15.41
C MET A 544 -17.30 -18.82 14.76
N LEU A 545 -16.46 -17.78 14.88
CA LEU A 545 -16.63 -16.49 14.23
C LEU A 545 -16.62 -16.64 12.70
N THR A 546 -15.68 -17.41 12.14
CA THR A 546 -15.61 -17.68 10.70
C THR A 546 -16.83 -18.46 10.20
N ARG A 547 -17.35 -19.40 10.99
CA ARG A 547 -18.58 -20.14 10.67
C ARG A 547 -19.80 -19.23 10.65
N LEU A 548 -19.95 -18.39 11.67
CA LEU A 548 -21.05 -17.42 11.74
C LEU A 548 -20.97 -16.45 10.56
N ALA A 549 -19.79 -15.90 10.26
CA ALA A 549 -19.57 -15.08 9.08
C ALA A 549 -19.98 -15.79 7.78
N SER A 550 -19.60 -17.05 7.61
CA SER A 550 -19.98 -17.82 6.41
C SER A 550 -21.50 -17.98 6.27
N THR A 551 -22.21 -18.09 7.40
CA THR A 551 -23.68 -18.15 7.43
C THR A 551 -24.30 -16.80 7.10
N LEU A 552 -23.84 -15.73 7.75
CA LEU A 552 -24.35 -14.36 7.55
C LEU A 552 -24.11 -13.85 6.12
N ARG A 553 -23.06 -14.33 5.45
CA ARG A 553 -22.79 -13.99 4.03
C ARG A 553 -23.89 -14.48 3.09
N LEU A 554 -24.63 -15.53 3.47
CA LEU A 554 -25.74 -16.07 2.70
C LEU A 554 -27.07 -15.37 2.99
N VAL A 555 -27.11 -14.47 3.98
CA VAL A 555 -28.32 -13.74 4.34
C VAL A 555 -28.53 -12.57 3.38
N ALA A 556 -29.77 -12.41 2.90
CA ALA A 556 -30.14 -11.31 2.02
C ALA A 556 -29.85 -9.95 2.70
N GLN A 557 -29.43 -8.96 1.92
CA GLN A 557 -29.21 -7.58 2.39
C GLN A 557 -30.55 -6.83 2.50
N PRO A 558 -30.67 -5.77 3.33
CA PRO A 558 -29.63 -5.16 4.17
C PRO A 558 -29.39 -5.91 5.48
N LEU A 559 -28.12 -6.09 5.86
CA LEU A 559 -27.65 -6.67 7.12
C LEU A 559 -26.38 -5.97 7.63
N VAL A 560 -26.33 -5.66 8.92
CA VAL A 560 -25.13 -5.12 9.61
C VAL A 560 -24.75 -6.04 10.76
N TRP A 561 -23.47 -6.39 10.84
CA TRP A 561 -22.92 -7.25 11.90
C TRP A 561 -22.08 -6.46 12.90
N VAL A 562 -22.60 -6.25 14.10
CA VAL A 562 -21.87 -5.61 15.20
C VAL A 562 -21.12 -6.68 15.99
N VAL A 563 -19.79 -6.64 15.92
CA VAL A 563 -18.89 -7.54 16.65
C VAL A 563 -18.22 -6.75 17.76
N VAL A 564 -18.35 -7.24 18.99
CA VAL A 564 -17.77 -6.58 20.17
C VAL A 564 -16.66 -7.46 20.74
N GLU A 565 -15.50 -6.87 21.04
CA GLU A 565 -14.37 -7.57 21.65
C GLU A 565 -13.72 -6.81 22.81
N PRO A 566 -12.96 -7.48 23.69
CA PRO A 566 -12.28 -6.82 24.82
C PRO A 566 -10.99 -6.12 24.36
N ASN A 567 -10.66 -4.96 24.93
CA ASN A 567 -9.37 -4.27 24.75
C ASN A 567 -8.22 -5.09 25.35
N PRO A 568 -7.04 -5.20 24.70
CA PRO A 568 -6.75 -4.84 23.31
C PRO A 568 -7.40 -5.77 22.27
N PRO A 569 -7.78 -5.22 21.10
CA PRO A 569 -8.40 -5.97 20.02
C PRO A 569 -7.47 -7.05 19.46
N ASP A 570 -7.99 -8.23 19.12
CA ASP A 570 -7.20 -9.30 18.54
C ASP A 570 -7.03 -9.09 17.01
N PRO A 571 -5.79 -8.98 16.49
CA PRO A 571 -5.54 -8.81 15.06
C PRO A 571 -6.20 -9.90 14.19
N GLU A 572 -6.35 -11.12 14.71
CA GLU A 572 -6.97 -12.22 13.98
C GLU A 572 -8.48 -12.02 13.80
N VAL A 573 -9.18 -11.47 14.80
CA VAL A 573 -10.61 -11.13 14.70
C VAL A 573 -10.78 -10.07 13.61
N SER A 574 -9.97 -9.02 13.64
CA SER A 574 -9.96 -7.98 12.60
C SER A 574 -9.67 -8.54 11.21
N GLN A 575 -8.74 -9.49 11.09
CA GLN A 575 -8.41 -10.12 9.82
C GLN A 575 -9.55 -11.00 9.29
N ILE A 576 -10.23 -11.74 10.17
CA ILE A 576 -11.41 -12.54 9.81
C ILE A 576 -12.49 -11.61 9.27
N LEU A 577 -12.87 -10.58 10.02
CA LEU A 577 -13.93 -9.62 9.65
C LEU A 577 -13.69 -8.98 8.28
N ARG A 578 -12.46 -8.51 8.01
CA ARG A 578 -12.06 -7.91 6.72
C ARG A 578 -12.20 -8.87 5.53
N LYS A 579 -12.09 -10.19 5.74
CA LYS A 579 -12.20 -11.20 4.68
C LYS A 579 -13.64 -11.66 4.42
N THR A 580 -14.61 -11.29 5.28
CA THR A 580 -15.97 -11.84 5.20
C THR A 580 -16.81 -11.28 4.07
N GLY A 581 -16.57 -10.03 3.66
CA GLY A 581 -17.43 -9.31 2.72
C GLY A 581 -18.80 -8.90 3.28
N ILE A 582 -19.02 -9.04 4.59
CA ILE A 582 -20.24 -8.60 5.29
C ILE A 582 -20.01 -7.18 5.82
N MET A 583 -21.03 -6.32 5.76
CA MET A 583 -21.01 -5.03 6.45
C MET A 583 -20.95 -5.26 7.97
N TYR A 584 -19.86 -4.88 8.61
CA TYR A 584 -19.69 -5.05 10.05
C TYR A 584 -19.31 -3.75 10.76
N ARG A 585 -19.58 -3.67 12.06
CA ARG A 585 -19.02 -2.67 12.97
C ARG A 585 -18.24 -3.39 14.05
N HIS A 586 -16.97 -3.02 14.20
CA HIS A 586 -16.09 -3.61 15.19
C HIS A 586 -15.94 -2.68 16.38
N VAL A 587 -16.43 -3.10 17.55
CA VAL A 587 -16.49 -2.29 18.77
C VAL A 587 -15.61 -2.92 19.84
N VAL A 588 -14.84 -2.11 20.56
CA VAL A 588 -13.92 -2.57 21.60
C VAL A 588 -14.44 -2.13 22.97
N SER A 589 -14.45 -3.03 23.93
CA SER A 589 -14.80 -2.76 25.34
C SER A 589 -13.53 -2.56 26.16
N ASP A 590 -13.45 -1.44 26.88
CA ASP A 590 -12.27 -1.03 27.67
C ASP A 590 -12.31 -1.50 29.14
N GLU A 591 -13.33 -2.27 29.53
CA GLU A 591 -13.49 -2.76 30.90
C GLU A 591 -12.95 -4.19 31.07
N ASP A 592 -12.21 -4.43 32.16
CA ASP A 592 -11.68 -5.74 32.52
C ASP A 592 -12.67 -6.52 33.40
N PHE A 593 -13.00 -7.75 32.99
CA PHE A 593 -13.96 -8.61 33.70
C PHE A 593 -13.33 -9.90 34.21
N ILE A 594 -13.65 -10.27 35.45
CA ILE A 594 -13.31 -11.59 36.02
C ILE A 594 -14.35 -12.64 35.59
N ASP A 595 -15.62 -12.27 35.51
CA ASP A 595 -16.71 -13.16 35.13
C ASP A 595 -17.01 -13.10 33.61
N GLU A 596 -17.18 -14.26 32.96
CA GLU A 596 -17.37 -14.37 31.50
C GLU A 596 -18.77 -13.90 31.09
N ASP A 597 -19.78 -14.18 31.91
CA ASP A 597 -21.16 -13.78 31.64
C ASP A 597 -21.33 -12.26 31.80
N ALA A 598 -20.69 -11.67 32.81
CA ALA A 598 -20.62 -10.21 32.98
C ALA A 598 -19.90 -9.50 31.83
N GLU A 599 -18.78 -10.04 31.33
CA GLU A 599 -18.05 -9.54 30.15
C GLU A 599 -18.98 -9.49 28.93
N ILE A 600 -19.67 -10.60 28.67
CA ILE A 600 -20.56 -10.75 27.52
C ILE A 600 -21.77 -9.82 27.62
N ASP A 601 -22.39 -9.67 28.80
CA ASP A 601 -23.54 -8.78 28.99
C ASP A 601 -23.13 -7.30 28.89
N HIS A 602 -21.94 -6.92 29.38
CA HIS A 602 -21.39 -5.58 29.14
C HIS A 602 -21.18 -5.31 27.64
N GLN A 603 -20.56 -6.24 26.93
CA GLN A 603 -20.35 -6.11 25.48
C GLN A 603 -21.68 -5.94 24.71
N ARG A 604 -22.74 -6.64 25.12
CA ARG A 604 -24.08 -6.48 24.53
C ARG A 604 -24.65 -5.09 24.80
N ASN A 605 -24.54 -4.57 26.03
CA ASN A 605 -24.96 -3.20 26.35
C ASN A 605 -24.18 -2.16 25.55
N LEU A 606 -22.87 -2.36 25.34
CA LEU A 606 -22.05 -1.49 24.52
C LEU A 606 -22.51 -1.49 23.05
N ALA A 607 -22.84 -2.67 22.50
CA ALA A 607 -23.45 -2.75 21.17
C ALA A 607 -24.79 -2.03 21.10
N LEU A 608 -25.65 -2.14 22.13
CA LEU A 608 -26.93 -1.45 22.17
C LEU A 608 -26.77 0.07 22.23
N SER A 609 -25.86 0.57 23.07
CA SER A 609 -25.52 1.99 23.14
C SER A 609 -25.00 2.50 21.80
N HIS A 610 -24.18 1.69 21.09
CA HIS A 610 -23.71 2.02 19.76
C HIS A 610 -24.84 2.08 18.71
N ILE A 611 -25.78 1.13 18.76
CA ILE A 611 -26.96 1.08 17.90
C ILE A 611 -27.87 2.30 18.15
N GLU A 612 -28.06 2.65 19.43
CA GLU A 612 -28.87 3.79 19.87
C GLU A 612 -28.25 5.13 19.48
N HIS A 613 -26.96 5.32 19.77
CA HIS A 613 -26.22 6.53 19.45
C HIS A 613 -26.26 6.85 17.94
N HIS A 614 -26.14 5.83 17.10
CA HIS A 614 -26.16 5.97 15.65
C HIS A 614 -27.55 5.81 15.03
N ARG A 615 -28.60 5.59 15.84
CA ARG A 615 -29.99 5.40 15.41
C ARG A 615 -30.14 4.38 14.28
N LEU A 616 -29.47 3.23 14.40
CA LEU A 616 -29.52 2.17 13.37
C LEU A 616 -30.91 1.50 13.37
N SER A 617 -31.83 1.97 12.53
CA SER A 617 -33.21 1.47 12.46
C SER A 617 -33.29 0.09 11.80
N GLY A 618 -33.69 -0.94 12.55
CA GLY A 618 -33.74 -2.32 12.08
C GLY A 618 -34.15 -3.31 13.16
N VAL A 619 -34.12 -4.60 12.84
CA VAL A 619 -34.39 -5.70 13.79
C VAL A 619 -33.06 -6.17 14.39
N VAL A 620 -32.91 -6.06 15.70
CA VAL A 620 -31.72 -6.46 16.46
C VAL A 620 -31.85 -7.91 16.93
N HIS A 621 -30.86 -8.74 16.61
CA HIS A 621 -30.76 -10.12 17.06
C HIS A 621 -29.38 -10.40 17.68
N PHE A 622 -29.36 -11.00 18.87
CA PHE A 622 -28.12 -11.39 19.55
C PHE A 622 -27.67 -12.78 19.11
N ALA A 623 -26.62 -12.84 18.29
CA ALA A 623 -26.04 -14.08 17.79
C ALA A 623 -24.78 -14.48 18.56
N GLY A 624 -24.90 -15.54 19.38
CA GLY A 624 -23.74 -16.22 19.96
C GLY A 624 -22.90 -16.91 18.89
N LEU A 625 -21.59 -17.01 19.10
CA LEU A 625 -20.68 -17.65 18.13
C LEU A 625 -20.97 -19.16 17.97
N SER A 626 -21.51 -19.79 19.01
CA SER A 626 -21.96 -21.20 19.02
C SER A 626 -23.26 -21.43 18.25
N ASN A 627 -24.00 -20.39 17.89
CA ASN A 627 -25.29 -20.50 17.24
C ASN A 627 -25.18 -21.04 15.81
N VAL A 628 -26.17 -21.82 15.39
CA VAL A 628 -26.34 -22.38 14.05
C VAL A 628 -27.77 -22.08 13.59
N TYR A 629 -27.90 -21.53 12.39
CA TYR A 629 -29.16 -20.99 11.88
C TYR A 629 -29.63 -21.74 10.63
N ASP A 630 -30.93 -21.95 10.53
CA ASP A 630 -31.61 -22.12 9.24
C ASP A 630 -31.67 -20.74 8.55
N LEU A 631 -31.35 -20.66 7.25
CA LEU A 631 -31.32 -19.36 6.55
C LEU A 631 -32.69 -18.68 6.49
N SER A 632 -33.79 -19.44 6.53
CA SER A 632 -35.15 -18.88 6.58
C SER A 632 -35.40 -18.04 7.84
N PHE A 633 -34.69 -18.32 8.94
CA PHE A 633 -34.74 -17.54 10.18
C PHE A 633 -34.58 -16.04 9.93
N PHE A 634 -33.57 -15.65 9.16
CA PHE A 634 -33.26 -14.24 8.90
C PHE A 634 -34.28 -13.54 8.00
N GLN A 635 -35.07 -14.31 7.25
CA GLN A 635 -36.20 -13.78 6.48
C GLN A 635 -37.39 -13.54 7.40
N GLU A 636 -37.64 -14.45 8.34
CA GLU A 636 -38.78 -14.36 9.26
C GLU A 636 -38.63 -13.23 10.29
N ILE A 637 -37.44 -13.01 10.85
CA ILE A 637 -37.22 -11.93 11.83
C ILE A 637 -37.43 -10.54 11.23
N ARG A 638 -37.29 -10.35 9.90
CA ARG A 638 -37.55 -9.05 9.26
C ARG A 638 -39.00 -8.59 9.38
N ALA A 639 -39.91 -9.54 9.60
CA ALA A 639 -41.32 -9.25 9.78
C ALA A 639 -41.67 -8.85 11.23
N ILE A 640 -40.68 -8.72 12.12
CA ILE A 640 -40.87 -8.20 13.49
C ILE A 640 -41.19 -6.70 13.43
N GLU A 641 -42.21 -6.29 14.17
CA GLU A 641 -42.61 -4.90 14.30
C GLU A 641 -42.08 -4.30 15.60
N ALA A 642 -42.37 -4.93 16.74
CA ALA A 642 -41.87 -4.57 18.06
C ALA A 642 -40.91 -5.64 18.60
N PHE A 643 -41.44 -6.82 18.96
CA PHE A 643 -40.67 -7.96 19.46
C PHE A 643 -41.08 -9.26 18.76
N GLY A 644 -40.12 -10.18 18.64
CA GLY A 644 -40.38 -11.55 18.20
C GLY A 644 -39.58 -12.55 19.01
N ALA A 645 -40.13 -13.75 19.19
CA ALA A 645 -39.52 -14.81 19.98
C ALA A 645 -39.70 -16.19 19.32
N TRP A 646 -38.79 -17.11 19.63
CA TRP A 646 -38.75 -18.45 19.03
C TRP A 646 -38.10 -19.47 19.98
N PRO A 647 -38.30 -20.78 19.73
CA PRO A 647 -37.58 -21.82 20.45
C PRO A 647 -36.12 -21.93 19.96
N VAL A 648 -35.20 -22.14 20.91
CA VAL A 648 -33.77 -22.42 20.68
C VAL A 648 -33.46 -23.83 21.17
N ALA A 649 -32.95 -24.69 20.29
CA ALA A 649 -32.52 -26.03 20.68
C ALA A 649 -31.05 -26.04 21.11
N LYS A 650 -30.83 -26.40 22.36
CA LYS A 650 -29.50 -26.50 22.96
C LYS A 650 -29.03 -27.95 22.96
N MET A 651 -27.86 -28.17 22.37
CA MET A 651 -27.21 -29.48 22.32
C MET A 651 -25.88 -29.43 23.07
N VAL A 652 -25.68 -30.38 23.98
CA VAL A 652 -24.44 -30.56 24.73
C VAL A 652 -23.71 -31.78 24.18
N ALA A 653 -22.40 -31.66 23.95
CA ALA A 653 -21.60 -32.80 23.51
C ALA A 653 -21.77 -34.00 24.46
N ASN A 654 -21.87 -35.21 23.90
CA ASN A 654 -22.11 -36.47 24.62
C ASN A 654 -23.49 -36.60 25.32
N SER A 655 -24.40 -35.64 25.16
CA SER A 655 -25.80 -35.78 25.59
C SER A 655 -26.67 -36.34 24.47
N ARG A 656 -27.57 -37.28 24.82
CA ARG A 656 -28.66 -37.75 23.91
C ARG A 656 -29.95 -36.94 24.07
N LYS A 657 -29.94 -35.88 24.89
CA LYS A 657 -31.10 -35.01 25.16
C LYS A 657 -30.86 -33.62 24.57
N VAL A 658 -31.83 -33.14 23.79
CA VAL A 658 -31.93 -31.75 23.34
C VAL A 658 -32.76 -30.97 24.37
N MET A 659 -32.23 -29.85 24.85
CA MET A 659 -32.98 -28.94 25.74
C MET A 659 -33.54 -27.80 24.91
N MET A 660 -34.82 -27.46 25.11
CA MET A 660 -35.47 -26.36 24.42
C MET A 660 -35.52 -25.14 25.34
N GLU A 661 -34.90 -24.04 24.94
CA GLU A 661 -34.96 -22.75 25.64
C GLU A 661 -35.75 -21.72 24.81
N GLY A 662 -36.24 -20.64 25.41
CA GLY A 662 -37.01 -19.60 24.72
C GLY A 662 -38.51 -19.87 24.66
N ARG A 663 -39.19 -19.35 23.63
CA ARG A 663 -40.66 -19.46 23.51
C ARG A 663 -41.04 -20.81 22.91
N VAL A 664 -41.71 -21.65 23.70
CA VAL A 664 -42.13 -23.01 23.33
C VAL A 664 -43.65 -23.11 23.45
N CYS A 665 -44.29 -23.82 22.52
CA CYS A 665 -45.74 -24.00 22.55
C CYS A 665 -46.11 -25.47 22.68
N ASP A 666 -46.86 -25.79 23.74
CA ASP A 666 -47.62 -27.03 23.81
C ASP A 666 -48.93 -26.81 23.05
N SER A 667 -49.58 -27.89 22.61
CA SER A 667 -50.63 -27.92 21.57
C SER A 667 -51.77 -26.88 21.67
N TRP A 668 -51.90 -26.14 22.78
CA TRP A 668 -52.92 -25.11 23.04
C TRP A 668 -52.38 -23.83 23.70
N LYS A 669 -51.10 -23.75 24.14
CA LYS A 669 -50.52 -22.59 24.84
C LYS A 669 -49.01 -22.44 24.61
N CYS A 670 -48.59 -21.21 24.31
CA CYS A 670 -47.18 -20.80 24.26
C CYS A 670 -46.74 -20.26 25.62
N HIS A 671 -45.53 -20.59 26.04
CA HIS A 671 -44.90 -20.08 27.25
C HIS A 671 -43.39 -19.95 27.05
N PHE A 672 -42.73 -19.15 27.88
CA PHE A 672 -41.26 -19.10 27.91
C PHE A 672 -40.69 -20.20 28.80
N ASN A 673 -39.83 -21.04 28.23
CA ASN A 673 -38.99 -21.97 28.96
C ASN A 673 -37.56 -21.44 29.01
N ASN A 674 -37.23 -20.67 30.05
CA ASN A 674 -35.94 -19.97 30.24
C ASN A 674 -35.58 -19.00 29.09
N ILE A 675 -35.40 -17.72 29.40
CA ILE A 675 -35.20 -16.69 28.36
C ILE A 675 -33.73 -16.65 27.98
N HIS A 676 -33.40 -17.31 26.88
CA HIS A 676 -32.09 -17.20 26.28
C HIS A 676 -32.00 -15.90 25.47
N ILE A 677 -30.87 -15.21 25.53
CA ILE A 677 -30.71 -13.91 24.85
C ILE A 677 -30.81 -14.01 23.32
N SER A 678 -30.52 -15.18 22.75
CA SER A 678 -30.70 -15.46 21.32
C SER A 678 -32.09 -15.99 20.97
N SER A 679 -33.02 -16.09 21.92
CA SER A 679 -34.38 -16.59 21.67
C SER A 679 -35.39 -15.50 21.32
N PHE A 680 -34.93 -14.25 21.16
CA PHE A 680 -35.78 -13.12 20.79
C PHE A 680 -35.01 -12.10 19.94
N ALA A 681 -35.76 -11.27 19.22
CA ALA A 681 -35.29 -10.06 18.55
C ALA A 681 -36.30 -8.93 18.71
N PHE A 682 -35.84 -7.70 18.51
CA PHE A 682 -36.67 -6.52 18.70
C PHE A 682 -36.30 -5.42 17.71
N ASN A 683 -37.22 -4.48 17.52
CA ASN A 683 -36.99 -3.31 16.70
C ASN A 683 -36.15 -2.28 17.45
N SER A 684 -35.00 -1.90 16.89
CA SER A 684 -34.04 -1.01 17.54
C SER A 684 -34.62 0.35 17.90
N THR A 685 -35.63 0.85 17.18
CA THR A 685 -36.29 2.14 17.47
C THR A 685 -36.88 2.21 18.88
N ILE A 686 -37.14 1.08 19.53
CA ILE A 686 -37.57 1.00 20.94
C ILE A 686 -36.55 1.65 21.89
N LEU A 687 -35.27 1.67 21.52
CA LEU A 687 -34.21 2.22 22.37
C LEU A 687 -34.24 3.76 22.44
N TRP A 688 -34.69 4.46 21.39
CA TRP A 688 -34.62 5.94 21.32
C TRP A 688 -35.92 6.65 20.92
N ASP A 689 -36.98 5.93 20.56
CA ASP A 689 -38.29 6.49 20.18
C ASP A 689 -39.42 5.86 21.03
N PRO A 690 -39.42 6.08 22.36
CA PRO A 690 -40.39 5.47 23.26
C PRO A 690 -41.84 5.94 23.01
N GLU A 691 -42.03 7.17 22.51
CA GLU A 691 -43.35 7.74 22.23
C GLU A 691 -44.08 7.00 21.11
N ARG A 692 -43.37 6.60 20.05
CA ARG A 692 -43.92 5.79 18.96
C ARG A 692 -44.51 4.46 19.43
N TRP A 693 -43.98 3.92 20.52
CA TRP A 693 -44.42 2.65 21.11
C TRP A 693 -45.32 2.84 22.34
N GLY A 694 -45.74 4.08 22.65
CA GLY A 694 -46.63 4.39 23.77
C GLY A 694 -45.99 4.30 25.15
N ARG A 695 -44.68 4.52 25.27
CA ARG A 695 -43.88 4.27 26.49
C ARG A 695 -43.51 5.56 27.24
N ARG A 696 -43.44 5.51 28.57
CA ARG A 696 -42.90 6.61 29.40
C ARG A 696 -41.38 6.63 29.35
N THR A 697 -40.80 7.83 29.26
CA THR A 697 -39.35 8.09 29.22
C THR A 697 -38.60 7.52 30.42
N PHE A 698 -37.37 7.04 30.16
CA PHE A 698 -36.39 6.57 31.15
C PHE A 698 -36.29 7.52 32.37
N PRO A 699 -36.27 7.00 33.61
CA PRO A 699 -35.76 7.77 34.75
C PRO A 699 -34.25 7.97 34.57
N THR A 700 -33.87 9.22 34.33
CA THR A 700 -32.55 9.71 33.90
C THR A 700 -31.50 9.76 35.01
N GLN A 701 -31.33 8.71 35.83
CA GLN A 701 -30.25 8.74 36.83
C GLN A 701 -29.27 7.54 36.88
N ASP A 702 -29.46 6.41 36.18
CA ASP A 702 -28.46 5.32 36.16
C ASP A 702 -28.39 4.50 34.84
N ALA A 703 -28.83 5.06 33.70
CA ALA A 703 -29.36 4.25 32.60
C ALA A 703 -28.51 3.97 31.33
N PRO A 704 -27.17 4.11 31.25
CA PRO A 704 -26.42 3.42 30.17
C PRO A 704 -26.08 1.96 30.53
N GLN A 705 -26.19 1.55 31.80
CA GLN A 705 -25.62 0.27 32.26
C GLN A 705 -26.52 -0.96 32.12
N ASN A 706 -27.77 -0.86 31.65
CA ASN A 706 -28.69 -2.02 31.68
C ASN A 706 -29.75 -2.10 30.55
N SER A 707 -29.47 -1.58 29.36
CA SER A 707 -30.38 -1.68 28.19
C SER A 707 -30.76 -3.13 27.85
N LEU A 708 -29.86 -4.09 28.08
CA LEU A 708 -30.12 -5.52 27.92
C LEU A 708 -31.20 -6.04 28.88
N ASN A 709 -31.12 -5.64 30.16
CA ASN A 709 -32.08 -6.05 31.18
C ASN A 709 -33.45 -5.40 30.96
N TYR A 710 -33.47 -4.18 30.44
CA TYR A 710 -34.70 -3.53 29.97
C TYR A 710 -35.37 -4.36 28.87
N VAL A 711 -34.64 -4.66 27.79
CA VAL A 711 -35.18 -5.46 26.67
C VAL A 711 -35.65 -6.85 27.13
N ARG A 712 -34.89 -7.52 28.02
CA ARG A 712 -35.30 -8.82 28.60
C ARG A 712 -36.63 -8.72 29.35
N LYS A 713 -36.81 -7.66 30.15
CA LYS A 713 -38.04 -7.44 30.93
C LYS A 713 -39.23 -7.14 30.02
N GLU A 714 -39.04 -6.29 29.02
CA GLU A 714 -40.08 -5.88 28.07
C GLU A 714 -40.60 -7.06 27.24
N VAL A 715 -39.73 -7.97 26.81
CA VAL A 715 -40.13 -9.20 26.09
C VAL A 715 -41.07 -10.08 26.94
N VAL A 716 -40.93 -10.08 28.27
CA VAL A 716 -41.81 -10.86 29.17
C VAL A 716 -43.14 -10.15 29.40
N GLU A 717 -43.11 -8.84 29.59
CA GLU A 717 -44.32 -8.05 29.84
C GLU A 717 -45.21 -7.97 28.59
N GLU A 718 -44.63 -8.06 27.39
CA GLU A 718 -45.32 -8.06 26.10
C GLU A 718 -45.66 -9.46 25.53
N GLU A 719 -45.81 -10.48 26.38
CA GLU A 719 -46.04 -11.87 25.93
C GLU A 719 -47.24 -12.00 24.96
N SER A 720 -48.28 -11.18 25.10
CA SER A 720 -49.46 -11.19 24.23
C SER A 720 -49.27 -10.55 22.85
N THR A 721 -48.25 -9.71 22.66
CA THR A 721 -47.97 -8.97 21.40
C THR A 721 -46.74 -9.47 20.65
N LEU A 722 -46.02 -10.43 21.24
CA LEU A 722 -44.87 -11.08 20.63
C LEU A 722 -45.23 -11.81 19.34
N LYS A 723 -44.45 -11.54 18.29
CA LYS A 723 -44.50 -12.32 17.07
C LYS A 723 -43.79 -13.66 17.25
N ASP A 724 -44.53 -14.75 17.09
CA ASP A 724 -43.97 -16.10 17.07
C ASP A 724 -43.24 -16.39 15.76
N ILE A 725 -42.04 -16.96 15.88
CA ILE A 725 -41.24 -17.42 14.74
C ILE A 725 -40.91 -18.91 14.94
N PRO A 726 -41.23 -19.80 13.98
CA PRO A 726 -41.84 -19.49 12.69
C PRO A 726 -43.36 -19.28 12.74
N THR A 727 -43.85 -18.45 11.81
CA THR A 727 -45.27 -18.06 11.72
C THR A 727 -46.24 -19.21 11.42
N GLN A 728 -45.75 -20.35 10.90
CA GLN A 728 -46.57 -21.54 10.56
C GLN A 728 -46.55 -22.64 11.64
N GLY A 729 -46.21 -22.29 12.88
CA GLY A 729 -46.28 -23.19 14.04
C GLY A 729 -44.96 -23.23 14.80
N CYS A 730 -45.02 -22.92 16.09
CA CYS A 730 -43.87 -22.78 16.99
C CYS A 730 -43.11 -24.09 17.31
N CYS A 731 -43.30 -25.14 16.51
CA CYS A 731 -42.71 -26.46 16.72
C CYS A 731 -41.41 -26.65 15.92
N LYS A 732 -41.07 -25.75 14.97
CA LYS A 732 -39.88 -25.87 14.15
C LYS A 732 -38.71 -25.09 14.75
N VAL A 733 -37.61 -25.79 14.96
CA VAL A 733 -36.35 -25.20 15.47
C VAL A 733 -35.56 -24.61 14.31
N LEU A 734 -35.47 -23.28 14.27
CA LEU A 734 -34.67 -22.54 13.28
C LEU A 734 -33.30 -22.10 13.81
N LEU A 735 -33.10 -22.18 15.13
CA LEU A 735 -31.87 -21.78 15.81
C LEU A 735 -31.42 -22.89 16.78
N TRP A 736 -30.18 -23.31 16.60
CA TRP A 736 -29.51 -24.31 17.44
C TRP A 736 -28.32 -23.68 18.16
N GLU A 737 -28.15 -23.99 19.43
CA GLU A 737 -26.98 -23.63 20.22
C GLU A 737 -26.13 -24.88 20.49
N LEU A 738 -24.87 -24.86 20.00
CA LEU A 738 -23.93 -25.95 20.20
C LEU A 738 -23.03 -25.67 21.42
N HIS A 739 -23.25 -26.39 22.51
CA HIS A 739 -22.37 -26.34 23.67
C HIS A 739 -21.23 -27.35 23.51
N ILE A 740 -20.04 -26.84 23.17
CA ILE A 740 -18.80 -27.60 23.10
C ILE A 740 -18.12 -27.47 24.47
N PRO A 741 -17.96 -28.57 25.22
CA PRO A 741 -17.25 -28.54 26.51
C PRO A 741 -15.86 -27.94 26.33
N LYS A 742 -15.43 -27.12 27.29
CA LYS A 742 -14.04 -26.60 27.34
C LYS A 742 -13.10 -27.82 27.31
N MET A 743 -12.34 -28.00 26.24
CA MET A 743 -11.26 -28.99 26.19
C MET A 743 -10.26 -28.58 27.28
N LEU A 744 -10.00 -29.48 28.23
CA LEU A 744 -9.03 -29.30 29.32
C LEU A 744 -7.64 -28.97 28.79
#